data_AF-A0A973SWM9-F1
#
_entry.id   AF-A0A973SWM9-F1
#
_cell.length_a   1.000
_cell.length_b   1.000
_cell.length_c   1.000
_cell.angle_alpha   90.00
_cell.angle_beta   90.00
_cell.angle_gamma   90.00
#
_symmetry.space_group_name_H-M   'P 1'
#
loop_
_entity.id
_entity.type
_entity.pdbx_description
1 polymer ?
#
loop_
_entity_poly.entity_id
_entity_poly.type
_entity_poly.pdbx_seq_one_letter_code
_entity_poly.pdbx_strand_id
1 'polypeptide(L)'
;MNRKPSLLRLLAAALSVALAMIGWTALPAAAAAGPNLAAGRPVAVSSTTDVYGGGNATDGNPSTYWESANNAFPQWIQVDLGAPAAVNELALKLPSFWETRTQTLSVQGSTDGSSFTTLSASAARTFNPAATITFAGATVRYVRLTITANTGWPAGQLSEFEVYGPGTGDPQPPTAPGNLAYTEPATGQIKLTWTASTDNVGVTGYDVYANNTLRGSVAGNVLTYTDNQPGSATVSYYVKAKDAAGNQSPASNTVTRTGSGGGANLAAGKPVTASSYVHTYVAANANDNSVTTYWEGAGGSYPNTLTVELGANADVSSIVVKLDPASVWSARTQTFQVLGREQGASGFTNVASSAAYRFDPATGNAVTIPVSARVADVRLSFTANTGAPAGQVAELQVIGVPAPNPDLTVTSVSWSPQSPVETDAITLSAVVRNAGSAPAAASTLAFSVGGNKAGTANVGTLAAGAATTVTANIGTKDAGSYPVTAKADDGGTVVEQDETNNTFTGTSPLVVKQVDSSDLVAAPVSWTPGNPANGSTVTFAVAIKNQGTVASAAGAHPITLTVANESGTVVRTLTGSFSGTIAAGATASPVTLGTWTAANGRYTVKTVIADDGNELPVKRANNTSTQQLYVGRGANLPYDTYEAEDGVTGGGAQVAGPSRDIGTIAGEASGRRAVTLGQTGAYVEWTTKADTNTLVTRFSIPDGTNSTLNIYVDGSFLKAVDLTSKYAWLYGPEASPNNSPGSGAPRHIYDEANVMLGTTVPKGSRIRLQKDPANTTTYA
;
A
#
# COMPACT_ATOMS: atom_id res chain seq x y z
N MET A 1 -50.23 1.99 -16.59
CA MET A 1 -51.64 1.54 -16.46
C MET A 1 -51.70 0.05 -16.75
N ASN A 2 -52.19 -0.72 -15.78
CA ASN A 2 -52.75 -2.09 -15.82
C ASN A 2 -51.92 -3.24 -16.44
N ARG A 3 -51.22 -4.06 -15.64
CA ARG A 3 -51.68 -5.17 -14.75
C ARG A 3 -52.03 -6.47 -15.50
N LYS A 4 -51.09 -7.45 -15.44
CA LYS A 4 -51.18 -8.86 -14.92
C LYS A 4 -52.41 -9.72 -15.28
N PRO A 5 -52.32 -11.08 -15.35
CA PRO A 5 -51.64 -11.87 -14.31
C PRO A 5 -50.96 -13.21 -14.68
N SER A 6 -50.18 -13.63 -13.70
CA SER A 6 -49.60 -14.95 -13.40
C SER A 6 -50.62 -15.96 -12.84
N LEU A 7 -50.41 -17.26 -13.02
CA LEU A 7 -50.67 -18.35 -12.04
C LEU A 7 -50.06 -19.66 -12.60
N LEU A 8 -49.00 -20.26 -12.01
CA LEU A 8 -48.91 -21.13 -10.83
C LEU A 8 -49.33 -22.61 -11.03
N ARG A 9 -48.30 -23.48 -10.98
CA ARG A 9 -48.14 -24.74 -10.18
C ARG A 9 -48.86 -26.06 -10.55
N LEU A 10 -48.00 -27.09 -10.64
CA LEU A 10 -48.07 -28.47 -10.10
C LEU A 10 -49.34 -29.32 -10.33
N LEU A 11 -49.22 -30.51 -10.93
CA LEU A 11 -48.99 -31.81 -10.24
C LEU A 11 -48.98 -32.99 -11.25
N ALA A 12 -48.27 -34.04 -10.86
CA ALA A 12 -48.03 -35.30 -11.57
C ALA A 12 -49.24 -36.26 -11.63
N ALA A 13 -49.26 -37.19 -12.59
CA ALA A 13 -49.43 -38.64 -12.37
C ALA A 13 -49.47 -39.43 -13.70
N ALA A 14 -48.96 -40.66 -13.61
CA ALA A 14 -48.70 -41.64 -14.65
C ALA A 14 -49.96 -42.21 -15.36
N LEU A 15 -49.81 -42.78 -16.57
CA LEU A 15 -49.74 -44.24 -16.80
C LEU A 15 -49.71 -44.62 -18.31
N SER A 16 -48.74 -45.47 -18.65
CA SER A 16 -48.81 -46.65 -19.56
C SER A 16 -49.14 -46.57 -21.07
N VAL A 17 -48.13 -47.05 -21.83
CA VAL A 17 -48.14 -48.14 -22.84
C VAL A 17 -48.79 -47.85 -24.20
N ALA A 18 -47.97 -47.79 -25.27
CA ALA A 18 -47.88 -48.86 -26.29
C ALA A 18 -46.95 -48.52 -27.47
N LEU A 19 -46.11 -49.51 -27.82
CA LEU A 19 -45.64 -49.85 -29.18
C LEU A 19 -44.83 -48.83 -30.00
N ALA A 20 -43.51 -49.05 -30.08
CA ALA A 20 -42.88 -49.75 -31.21
C ALA A 20 -41.36 -49.51 -31.17
N MET A 21 -40.62 -50.42 -30.54
CA MET A 21 -39.17 -50.50 -30.71
C MET A 21 -38.88 -50.97 -32.15
N ILE A 22 -38.49 -50.05 -33.01
CA ILE A 22 -37.70 -50.40 -34.20
C ILE A 22 -36.26 -50.52 -33.71
N GLY A 23 -35.95 -51.70 -33.17
CA GLY A 23 -34.56 -52.09 -32.96
C GLY A 23 -33.93 -52.31 -34.33
N TRP A 24 -33.13 -51.36 -34.79
CA TRP A 24 -32.10 -51.68 -35.76
C TRP A 24 -31.11 -52.61 -35.06
N THR A 25 -31.31 -53.92 -35.21
CA THR A 25 -30.20 -54.86 -35.10
C THR A 25 -29.25 -54.51 -36.23
N ALA A 26 -28.21 -53.72 -35.92
CA ALA A 26 -27.04 -53.69 -36.75
C ALA A 26 -26.56 -55.15 -36.85
N LEU A 27 -26.68 -55.73 -38.05
CA LEU A 27 -25.89 -56.92 -38.38
C LEU A 27 -24.44 -56.54 -38.06
N PRO A 28 -23.67 -57.36 -37.31
CA PRO A 28 -22.25 -57.11 -37.23
C PRO A 28 -21.75 -57.14 -38.67
N ALA A 29 -21.20 -56.02 -39.13
CA ALA A 29 -20.36 -56.04 -40.32
C ALA A 29 -19.30 -57.10 -40.03
N ALA A 30 -19.28 -58.17 -40.82
CA ALA A 30 -18.16 -59.09 -40.83
C ALA A 30 -16.94 -58.24 -41.17
N ALA A 31 -16.15 -57.89 -40.16
CA ALA A 31 -14.81 -57.36 -40.37
C ALA A 31 -14.13 -58.39 -41.26
N ALA A 32 -13.69 -57.98 -42.45
CA ALA A 32 -12.93 -58.85 -43.33
C ALA A 32 -11.78 -59.43 -42.49
N ALA A 33 -11.77 -60.75 -42.29
CA ALA A 33 -10.71 -61.41 -41.55
C ALA A 33 -9.37 -60.96 -42.17
N GLY A 34 -8.39 -60.63 -41.33
CA GLY A 34 -7.05 -60.25 -41.79
C GLY A 34 -6.40 -61.36 -42.63
N PRO A 35 -5.20 -61.15 -43.19
CA PRO A 35 -4.52 -62.20 -43.95
C PRO A 35 -4.34 -63.46 -43.10
N ASN A 36 -4.62 -64.65 -43.67
CA ASN A 36 -4.36 -65.94 -43.02
C ASN A 36 -2.85 -66.09 -42.80
N LEU A 37 -2.42 -66.02 -41.54
CA LEU A 37 -1.00 -66.05 -41.13
C LEU A 37 -0.36 -67.42 -41.33
N ALA A 38 -1.17 -68.48 -41.43
CA ALA A 38 -0.72 -69.86 -41.62
C ALA A 38 -0.59 -70.28 -43.10
N ALA A 39 -1.06 -69.47 -44.04
CA ALA A 39 -1.05 -69.82 -45.47
C ALA A 39 0.39 -70.11 -45.96
N GLY A 40 0.61 -71.30 -46.52
CA GLY A 40 1.89 -71.79 -47.02
C GLY A 40 2.97 -72.01 -45.96
N ARG A 41 2.64 -71.94 -44.67
CA ARG A 41 3.61 -72.06 -43.58
C ARG A 41 3.99 -73.51 -43.28
N PRO A 42 5.23 -73.77 -42.82
CA PRO A 42 5.67 -75.10 -42.41
C PRO A 42 4.78 -75.70 -41.32
N VAL A 43 4.42 -76.98 -41.48
CA VAL A 43 3.58 -77.72 -40.55
C VAL A 43 4.33 -78.93 -39.99
N ALA A 44 4.32 -79.08 -38.68
CA ALA A 44 4.73 -80.29 -37.98
C ALA A 44 3.48 -81.02 -37.45
N VAL A 45 3.51 -82.35 -37.46
CA VAL A 45 2.40 -83.20 -36.99
C VAL A 45 2.92 -84.33 -36.11
N SER A 46 2.10 -84.82 -35.21
CA SER A 46 2.41 -85.98 -34.37
C SER A 46 2.58 -87.27 -35.18
N SER A 47 1.77 -87.44 -36.22
CA SER A 47 1.83 -88.56 -37.15
C SER A 47 1.07 -88.22 -38.43
N THR A 48 1.23 -89.06 -39.45
CA THR A 48 0.46 -89.01 -40.70
C THR A 48 0.08 -90.43 -41.12
N THR A 49 -0.99 -90.57 -41.89
CA THR A 49 -1.39 -91.82 -42.54
C THR A 49 -1.35 -91.62 -44.06
N ASP A 50 -0.74 -92.58 -44.77
CA ASP A 50 -0.62 -92.59 -46.23
C ASP A 50 -0.02 -91.26 -46.78
N VAL A 51 -0.62 -90.67 -47.81
CA VAL A 51 -0.19 -89.41 -48.44
C VAL A 51 -0.74 -88.14 -47.77
N TYR A 52 -1.52 -88.28 -46.68
CA TYR A 52 -2.25 -87.17 -46.02
C TYR A 52 -1.38 -86.42 -45.01
N GLY A 53 -0.31 -85.78 -45.49
CA GLY A 53 0.67 -85.06 -44.70
C GLY A 53 0.19 -83.72 -44.13
N GLY A 54 0.90 -83.19 -43.13
CA GLY A 54 0.55 -81.93 -42.44
C GLY A 54 0.52 -80.69 -43.34
N GLY A 55 1.33 -80.66 -44.41
CA GLY A 55 1.39 -79.54 -45.36
C GLY A 55 0.08 -79.29 -46.11
N ASN A 56 -0.78 -80.30 -46.20
CA ASN A 56 -2.11 -80.16 -46.80
C ASN A 56 -3.03 -79.23 -45.99
N ALA A 57 -2.74 -78.98 -44.71
CA ALA A 57 -3.58 -78.11 -43.88
C ALA A 57 -3.27 -76.61 -44.04
N THR A 58 -2.28 -76.23 -44.85
CA THR A 58 -1.91 -74.83 -45.08
C THR A 58 -1.70 -74.51 -46.56
N ASP A 59 -2.09 -75.40 -47.47
CA ASP A 59 -1.86 -75.28 -48.92
C ASP A 59 -2.93 -74.45 -49.65
N GLY A 60 -4.02 -74.08 -48.97
CA GLY A 60 -5.14 -73.32 -49.52
C GLY A 60 -6.06 -74.15 -50.42
N ASN A 61 -5.90 -75.47 -50.45
CA ASN A 61 -6.73 -76.39 -51.22
C ASN A 61 -7.70 -77.17 -50.29
N PRO A 62 -9.00 -76.83 -50.28
CA PRO A 62 -9.96 -77.47 -49.38
C PRO A 62 -10.26 -78.95 -49.73
N SER A 63 -9.68 -79.49 -50.81
CA SER A 63 -9.86 -80.90 -51.20
C SER A 63 -8.75 -81.82 -50.72
N THR A 64 -7.60 -81.28 -50.30
CA THR A 64 -6.52 -82.02 -49.63
C THR A 64 -6.72 -81.93 -48.12
N TYR A 65 -6.14 -82.87 -47.37
CA TYR A 65 -6.23 -82.85 -45.91
C TYR A 65 -5.05 -83.56 -45.26
N TRP A 66 -4.77 -83.18 -44.01
CA TRP A 66 -3.95 -83.93 -43.09
C TRP A 66 -4.81 -84.98 -42.38
N GLU A 67 -4.28 -86.19 -42.22
CA GLU A 67 -4.84 -87.24 -41.37
C GLU A 67 -3.73 -87.86 -40.50
N SER A 68 -3.97 -87.91 -39.18
CA SER A 68 -3.09 -88.58 -38.23
C SER A 68 -3.23 -90.11 -38.26
N ALA A 69 -2.33 -90.84 -37.61
CA ALA A 69 -2.49 -92.28 -37.37
C ALA A 69 -3.84 -92.61 -36.69
N ASN A 70 -4.53 -93.62 -37.24
CA ASN A 70 -5.84 -94.07 -36.75
C ASN A 70 -5.75 -94.70 -35.36
N ASN A 71 -6.76 -94.44 -34.52
CA ASN A 71 -6.94 -94.94 -33.15
C ASN A 71 -5.82 -94.56 -32.17
N ALA A 72 -5.11 -93.45 -32.44
CA ALA A 72 -3.92 -93.06 -31.67
C ALA A 72 -4.05 -91.69 -30.96
N PHE A 73 -5.27 -91.25 -30.62
CA PHE A 73 -5.44 -89.99 -29.88
C PHE A 73 -4.69 -89.99 -28.52
N PRO A 74 -4.15 -88.84 -28.06
CA PRO A 74 -4.20 -87.52 -28.71
C PRO A 74 -3.24 -87.39 -29.89
N GLN A 75 -3.66 -86.63 -30.89
CA GLN A 75 -2.83 -86.28 -32.06
C GLN A 75 -2.73 -84.76 -32.16
N TRP A 76 -1.63 -84.24 -32.66
CA TRP A 76 -1.38 -82.80 -32.74
C TRP A 76 -0.89 -82.37 -34.12
N ILE A 77 -1.24 -81.15 -34.49
CA ILE A 77 -0.77 -80.43 -35.68
C ILE A 77 -0.34 -79.04 -35.27
N GLN A 78 0.79 -78.58 -35.77
CA GLN A 78 1.44 -77.34 -35.38
C GLN A 78 1.92 -76.57 -36.61
N VAL A 79 1.60 -75.28 -36.68
CA VAL A 79 2.07 -74.37 -37.74
C VAL A 79 3.14 -73.44 -37.17
N ASP A 80 4.27 -73.28 -37.87
CA ASP A 80 5.26 -72.22 -37.62
C ASP A 80 4.93 -70.98 -38.47
N LEU A 81 4.47 -69.90 -37.83
CA LEU A 81 4.15 -68.63 -38.48
C LEU A 81 5.41 -67.90 -38.99
N GLY A 82 6.61 -68.40 -38.70
CA GLY A 82 7.92 -67.87 -39.13
C GLY A 82 8.48 -66.79 -38.22
N ALA A 83 7.61 -66.01 -37.56
CA ALA A 83 7.95 -65.03 -36.55
C ALA A 83 6.81 -64.91 -35.51
N PRO A 84 7.08 -64.40 -34.29
CA PRO A 84 6.01 -64.10 -33.34
C PRO A 84 4.99 -63.13 -33.94
N ALA A 85 3.71 -63.51 -33.96
CA ALA A 85 2.60 -62.73 -34.47
C ALA A 85 1.43 -62.74 -33.47
N ALA A 86 0.66 -61.65 -33.44
CA ALA A 86 -0.56 -61.59 -32.63
C ALA A 86 -1.65 -62.44 -33.29
N VAL A 87 -2.22 -63.38 -32.53
CA VAL A 87 -3.28 -64.30 -32.97
C VAL A 87 -4.42 -64.29 -31.98
N ASN A 88 -5.66 -64.32 -32.45
CA ASN A 88 -6.86 -64.36 -31.61
C ASN A 88 -7.98 -65.23 -32.19
N GLU A 89 -7.82 -65.74 -33.41
CA GLU A 89 -8.83 -66.52 -34.10
C GLU A 89 -8.21 -67.60 -34.99
N LEU A 90 -8.81 -68.79 -35.01
CA LEU A 90 -8.54 -69.85 -35.97
C LEU A 90 -9.80 -70.14 -36.78
N ALA A 91 -9.64 -70.39 -38.07
CA ALA A 91 -10.66 -71.07 -38.88
C ALA A 91 -10.12 -72.43 -39.32
N LEU A 92 -10.76 -73.49 -38.83
CA LEU A 92 -10.38 -74.87 -39.10
C LEU A 92 -11.40 -75.48 -40.05
N LYS A 93 -10.94 -76.16 -41.11
CA LYS A 93 -11.85 -76.71 -42.13
C LYS A 93 -11.62 -78.20 -42.34
N LEU A 94 -12.67 -78.86 -42.81
CA LEU A 94 -12.67 -80.17 -43.43
C LEU A 94 -13.09 -80.05 -44.90
N PRO A 95 -12.81 -81.06 -45.74
CA PRO A 95 -13.31 -81.07 -47.11
C PRO A 95 -14.83 -80.89 -47.15
N SER A 96 -15.31 -80.02 -48.04
CA SER A 96 -16.71 -79.57 -48.05
C SER A 96 -17.74 -80.64 -48.35
N PHE A 97 -17.31 -81.78 -48.91
CA PHE A 97 -18.13 -82.95 -49.20
C PHE A 97 -18.17 -83.97 -48.06
N TRP A 98 -17.50 -83.70 -46.93
CA TRP A 98 -17.55 -84.55 -45.74
C TRP A 98 -18.79 -84.25 -44.89
N GLU A 99 -19.27 -85.26 -44.17
CA GLU A 99 -20.39 -85.13 -43.25
C GLU A 99 -20.03 -84.27 -42.02
N THR A 100 -21.04 -83.58 -41.48
CA THR A 100 -20.92 -82.84 -40.22
C THR A 100 -20.42 -83.76 -39.12
N ARG A 101 -19.33 -83.35 -38.45
CA ARG A 101 -18.71 -84.13 -37.37
C ARG A 101 -18.16 -83.22 -36.29
N THR A 102 -17.82 -83.79 -35.15
CA THR A 102 -17.24 -83.06 -34.03
C THR A 102 -15.83 -83.56 -33.75
N GLN A 103 -14.87 -82.65 -33.62
CA GLN A 103 -13.55 -82.94 -33.10
C GLN A 103 -13.35 -82.26 -31.75
N THR A 104 -12.88 -82.99 -30.75
CA THR A 104 -12.52 -82.43 -29.43
C THR A 104 -11.06 -82.01 -29.47
N LEU A 105 -10.81 -80.71 -29.30
CA LEU A 105 -9.47 -80.14 -29.45
C LEU A 105 -9.22 -78.97 -28.49
N SER A 106 -7.95 -78.76 -28.15
CA SER A 106 -7.44 -77.53 -27.51
C SER A 106 -6.53 -76.76 -28.46
N VAL A 107 -6.42 -75.44 -28.25
CA VAL A 107 -5.50 -74.55 -28.99
C VAL A 107 -4.39 -74.11 -28.04
N GLN A 108 -3.14 -74.23 -28.50
CA GLN A 108 -1.96 -73.89 -27.74
C GLN A 108 -1.04 -72.97 -28.56
N GLY A 109 -0.29 -72.13 -27.87
CA GLY A 109 0.61 -71.14 -28.45
C GLY A 109 2.00 -71.21 -27.85
N SER A 110 3.02 -70.91 -28.65
CA SER A 110 4.41 -70.87 -28.20
C SER A 110 5.24 -69.86 -29.01
N THR A 111 6.24 -69.25 -28.38
CA THR A 111 7.22 -68.40 -29.07
C THR A 111 8.51 -69.15 -29.45
N ASP A 112 8.82 -70.25 -28.76
CA ASP A 112 10.06 -71.02 -28.88
C ASP A 112 9.88 -72.38 -29.60
N GLY A 113 8.65 -72.89 -29.68
CA GLY A 113 8.31 -74.17 -30.29
C GLY A 113 8.45 -75.37 -29.34
N SER A 114 8.84 -75.14 -28.09
CA SER A 114 9.02 -76.17 -27.06
C SER A 114 8.10 -75.98 -25.85
N SER A 115 7.86 -74.74 -25.43
CA SER A 115 7.07 -74.37 -24.27
C SER A 115 5.71 -73.83 -24.73
N PHE A 116 4.63 -74.56 -24.46
CA PHE A 116 3.29 -74.20 -24.93
C PHE A 116 2.38 -73.72 -23.80
N THR A 117 1.68 -72.62 -24.04
CA THR A 117 0.58 -72.13 -23.22
C THR A 117 -0.76 -72.45 -23.88
N THR A 118 -1.80 -72.71 -23.08
CA THR A 118 -3.15 -72.97 -23.62
C THR A 118 -3.83 -71.64 -23.96
N LEU A 119 -4.20 -71.46 -25.23
CA LEU A 119 -4.92 -70.29 -25.74
C LEU A 119 -6.44 -70.52 -25.71
N SER A 120 -6.88 -71.74 -26.04
CA SER A 120 -8.26 -72.20 -25.85
C SER A 120 -8.22 -73.58 -25.19
N ALA A 121 -8.94 -73.73 -24.09
CA ALA A 121 -9.12 -75.01 -23.43
C ALA A 121 -9.77 -76.05 -24.37
N SER A 122 -9.58 -77.33 -24.03
CA SER A 122 -10.12 -78.45 -24.82
C SER A 122 -11.65 -78.41 -24.83
N ALA A 123 -12.24 -78.43 -26.03
CA ALA A 123 -13.68 -78.43 -26.22
C ALA A 123 -14.06 -79.20 -27.49
N ALA A 124 -15.26 -79.79 -27.48
CA ALA A 124 -15.88 -80.36 -28.66
C ALA A 124 -16.25 -79.24 -29.65
N ARG A 125 -15.71 -79.30 -30.87
CA ARG A 125 -15.96 -78.34 -31.95
C ARG A 125 -16.68 -79.04 -33.10
N THR A 126 -17.87 -78.57 -33.45
CA THR A 126 -18.62 -79.07 -34.60
C THR A 126 -18.10 -78.44 -35.89
N PHE A 127 -17.73 -79.27 -36.86
CA PHE A 127 -17.29 -78.90 -38.20
C PHE A 127 -18.44 -79.15 -39.18
N ASN A 128 -18.90 -78.10 -39.86
CA ASN A 128 -19.88 -78.19 -40.94
C ASN A 128 -19.63 -77.14 -42.04
N PRO A 129 -18.70 -77.40 -42.98
CA PRO A 129 -17.52 -78.26 -42.85
C PRO A 129 -16.38 -77.56 -42.06
N ALA A 130 -16.61 -76.35 -41.53
CA ALA A 130 -15.61 -75.57 -40.80
C ALA A 130 -16.02 -75.30 -39.34
N ALA A 131 -15.06 -74.94 -38.52
CA ALA A 131 -15.22 -74.47 -37.15
C ALA A 131 -14.31 -73.26 -36.89
N THR A 132 -14.88 -72.17 -36.37
CA THR A 132 -14.13 -70.99 -35.94
C THR A 132 -13.88 -71.04 -34.44
N ILE A 133 -12.65 -70.74 -34.02
CA ILE A 133 -12.25 -70.71 -32.61
C ILE A 133 -11.63 -69.35 -32.30
N THR A 134 -12.30 -68.56 -31.48
CA THR A 134 -11.79 -67.29 -30.97
C THR A 134 -11.27 -67.45 -29.54
N PHE A 135 -10.21 -66.72 -29.20
CA PHE A 135 -9.61 -66.71 -27.86
C PHE A 135 -8.97 -65.35 -27.57
N ALA A 136 -8.53 -65.13 -26.33
CA ALA A 136 -7.85 -63.88 -25.96
C ALA A 136 -6.55 -63.74 -26.76
N GLY A 137 -6.30 -62.55 -27.32
CA GLY A 137 -5.15 -62.31 -28.19
C GLY A 137 -3.81 -62.69 -27.53
N ALA A 138 -2.96 -63.40 -28.26
CA ALA A 138 -1.64 -63.82 -27.81
C ALA A 138 -0.60 -63.62 -28.91
N THR A 139 0.62 -63.22 -28.54
CA THR A 139 1.75 -63.14 -29.47
C THR A 139 2.52 -64.45 -29.46
N VAL A 140 2.43 -65.21 -30.55
CA VAL A 140 3.01 -66.56 -30.67
C VAL A 140 3.64 -66.75 -32.04
N ARG A 141 4.65 -67.62 -32.12
CA ARG A 141 5.24 -68.05 -33.39
C ARG A 141 4.67 -69.39 -33.84
N TYR A 142 4.38 -70.28 -32.90
CA TYR A 142 3.84 -71.61 -33.17
C TYR A 142 2.43 -71.72 -32.62
N VAL A 143 1.50 -72.19 -33.44
CA VAL A 143 0.13 -72.51 -33.02
C VAL A 143 -0.06 -74.01 -33.17
N ARG A 144 -0.46 -74.68 -32.08
CA ARG A 144 -0.66 -76.12 -32.02
C ARG A 144 -2.08 -76.48 -31.62
N LEU A 145 -2.69 -77.39 -32.38
CA LEU A 145 -3.91 -78.07 -31.99
C LEU A 145 -3.57 -79.40 -31.37
N THR A 146 -4.25 -79.77 -30.28
CA THR A 146 -4.21 -81.13 -29.73
C THR A 146 -5.62 -81.70 -29.77
N ILE A 147 -5.82 -82.71 -30.61
CA ILE A 147 -7.10 -83.36 -30.90
C ILE A 147 -7.16 -84.67 -30.12
N THR A 148 -8.23 -84.87 -29.34
CA THR A 148 -8.41 -86.04 -28.46
C THR A 148 -9.57 -86.94 -28.87
N ALA A 149 -10.46 -86.48 -29.75
CA ALA A 149 -11.56 -87.27 -30.30
C ALA A 149 -12.05 -86.68 -31.63
N ASN A 150 -12.59 -87.53 -32.51
CA ASN A 150 -13.28 -87.16 -33.74
C ASN A 150 -14.44 -88.15 -33.97
N THR A 151 -15.65 -87.64 -34.21
CA THR A 151 -16.84 -88.50 -34.36
C THR A 151 -17.01 -89.09 -35.77
N GLY A 152 -16.32 -88.56 -36.78
CA GLY A 152 -16.44 -89.04 -38.18
C GLY A 152 -15.39 -90.08 -38.57
N TRP A 153 -14.22 -90.06 -37.92
CA TRP A 153 -13.11 -90.99 -38.21
C TRP A 153 -12.18 -91.08 -36.99
N PRO A 154 -11.49 -92.21 -36.72
CA PRO A 154 -10.64 -92.35 -35.54
C PRO A 154 -9.26 -91.67 -35.69
N ALA A 155 -9.19 -90.47 -36.28
CA ALA A 155 -7.97 -89.67 -36.45
C ALA A 155 -8.25 -88.17 -36.32
N GLY A 156 -7.21 -87.38 -36.05
CA GLY A 156 -7.24 -85.94 -36.24
C GLY A 156 -7.19 -85.63 -37.73
N GLN A 157 -8.10 -84.79 -38.22
CA GLN A 157 -8.22 -84.47 -39.65
C GLN A 157 -8.47 -82.98 -39.85
N LEU A 158 -7.77 -82.35 -40.81
CA LEU A 158 -7.99 -80.95 -41.22
C LEU A 158 -7.62 -80.77 -42.69
N SER A 159 -8.50 -80.12 -43.47
CA SER A 159 -8.17 -79.61 -44.81
C SER A 159 -7.54 -78.23 -44.75
N GLU A 160 -7.92 -77.39 -43.78
CA GLU A 160 -7.28 -76.09 -43.57
C GLU A 160 -7.14 -75.79 -42.08
N PHE A 161 -6.00 -75.20 -41.73
CA PHE A 161 -5.65 -74.65 -40.43
C PHE A 161 -5.28 -73.18 -40.64
N GLU A 162 -6.29 -72.31 -40.66
CA GLU A 162 -6.12 -70.87 -40.85
C GLU A 162 -5.93 -70.18 -39.50
N VAL A 163 -4.97 -69.26 -39.43
CA VAL A 163 -4.63 -68.49 -38.22
C VAL A 163 -4.80 -67.01 -38.52
N TYR A 164 -5.57 -66.31 -37.69
CA TYR A 164 -5.85 -64.88 -37.82
C TYR A 164 -5.47 -64.12 -36.55
N GLY A 165 -4.98 -62.89 -36.77
CA GLY A 165 -4.79 -61.88 -35.73
C GLY A 165 -5.97 -60.91 -35.67
N PRO A 166 -6.08 -60.11 -34.58
CA PRO A 166 -7.13 -59.12 -34.46
C PRO A 166 -7.08 -58.16 -35.66
N GLY A 167 -8.22 -57.95 -36.33
CA GLY A 167 -8.38 -57.24 -37.60
C GLY A 167 -8.03 -55.74 -37.63
N THR A 168 -7.21 -55.26 -36.69
CA THR A 168 -6.63 -53.91 -36.67
C THR A 168 -5.20 -54.00 -36.15
N GLY A 169 -4.37 -54.78 -36.85
CA GLY A 169 -2.95 -54.99 -36.54
C GLY A 169 -2.08 -53.77 -36.79
N ASP A 170 -2.47 -52.60 -36.28
CA ASP A 170 -1.56 -51.47 -36.15
C ASP A 170 -0.84 -51.59 -34.80
N PRO A 171 0.44 -51.99 -34.77
CA PRO A 171 1.21 -52.05 -33.53
C PRO A 171 1.84 -50.69 -33.18
N GLN A 172 1.74 -49.70 -34.06
CA GLN A 172 2.42 -48.43 -33.87
C GLN A 172 1.49 -47.45 -33.14
N PRO A 173 1.89 -46.92 -31.97
CA PRO A 173 1.13 -45.88 -31.32
C PRO A 173 1.27 -44.55 -32.08
N PRO A 174 0.26 -43.67 -31.99
CA PRO A 174 0.38 -42.30 -32.49
C PRO A 174 1.56 -41.54 -31.87
N THR A 175 2.06 -40.52 -32.56
CA THR A 175 3.05 -39.60 -31.99
C THR A 175 2.46 -38.78 -30.83
N ALA A 176 3.32 -38.28 -29.92
CA ALA A 176 2.86 -37.42 -28.83
C ALA A 176 2.25 -36.11 -29.39
N PRO A 177 1.13 -35.62 -28.83
CA PRO A 177 0.59 -34.32 -29.24
C PRO A 177 1.62 -33.22 -28.98
N GLY A 178 1.82 -32.33 -29.96
CA GLY A 178 2.80 -31.26 -29.88
C GLY A 178 2.22 -29.95 -29.32
N ASN A 179 3.08 -29.05 -28.83
CA ASN A 179 2.73 -27.67 -28.47
C ASN A 179 1.46 -27.53 -27.61
N LEU A 180 1.28 -28.38 -26.60
CA LEU A 180 0.20 -28.18 -25.65
C LEU A 180 0.39 -26.80 -25.00
N ALA A 181 -0.66 -25.99 -25.06
CA ALA A 181 -0.74 -24.66 -24.49
C ALA A 181 -2.11 -24.46 -23.85
N TYR A 182 -2.23 -23.47 -22.97
CA TYR A 182 -3.52 -23.07 -22.41
C TYR A 182 -3.72 -21.55 -22.48
N THR A 183 -4.98 -21.15 -22.46
CA THR A 183 -5.45 -19.77 -22.26
C THR A 183 -6.57 -19.77 -21.23
N GLU A 184 -6.84 -18.62 -20.60
CA GLU A 184 -7.92 -18.45 -19.62
C GLU A 184 -8.98 -17.48 -20.16
N PRO A 185 -9.97 -17.95 -20.94
CA PRO A 185 -10.98 -17.09 -21.54
C PRO A 185 -11.94 -16.46 -20.50
N ALA A 186 -12.05 -17.03 -19.31
CA ALA A 186 -12.81 -16.51 -18.17
C ALA A 186 -12.29 -17.12 -16.86
N THR A 187 -12.59 -16.49 -15.72
CA THR A 187 -12.18 -16.98 -14.39
C THR A 187 -12.57 -18.44 -14.18
N GLY A 188 -11.58 -19.29 -13.89
CA GLY A 188 -11.78 -20.72 -13.65
C GLY A 188 -12.03 -21.58 -14.90
N GLN A 189 -11.87 -21.03 -16.11
CA GLN A 189 -11.88 -21.78 -17.36
C GLN A 189 -10.48 -21.87 -17.95
N ILE A 190 -10.00 -23.09 -18.18
CA ILE A 190 -8.70 -23.36 -18.81
C ILE A 190 -8.97 -23.96 -20.19
N LYS A 191 -8.76 -23.19 -21.24
CA LYS A 191 -8.88 -23.66 -22.62
C LYS A 191 -7.53 -24.15 -23.12
N LEU A 192 -7.43 -25.45 -23.33
CA LEU A 192 -6.26 -26.15 -23.87
C LEU A 192 -6.32 -26.21 -25.39
N THR A 193 -5.16 -26.12 -26.02
CA THR A 193 -4.95 -26.34 -27.45
C THR A 193 -3.64 -27.09 -27.66
N TRP A 194 -3.59 -27.97 -28.66
CA TRP A 194 -2.37 -28.70 -29.03
C TRP A 194 -2.30 -28.90 -30.55
N THR A 195 -1.12 -29.28 -31.04
CA THR A 195 -0.88 -29.68 -32.43
C THR A 195 -1.19 -31.17 -32.58
N ALA A 196 -1.81 -31.53 -33.71
CA ALA A 196 -2.23 -32.89 -34.00
C ALA A 196 -1.05 -33.90 -34.00
N SER A 197 -1.29 -35.03 -33.36
CA SER A 197 -0.50 -36.26 -33.51
C SER A 197 -0.67 -36.89 -34.90
N THR A 198 0.33 -37.64 -35.33
CA THR A 198 0.33 -38.43 -36.57
C THR A 198 0.43 -39.91 -36.23
N ASP A 199 -0.18 -40.72 -37.08
CA ASP A 199 -0.18 -42.17 -36.97
C ASP A 199 -0.23 -42.78 -38.38
N ASN A 200 0.24 -44.02 -38.55
CA ASN A 200 0.28 -44.70 -39.85
C ASN A 200 -1.09 -45.18 -40.32
N VAL A 201 -2.06 -45.40 -39.43
CA VAL A 201 -3.45 -45.71 -39.80
C VAL A 201 -4.38 -44.55 -39.47
N GLY A 202 -4.20 -43.91 -38.31
CA GLY A 202 -4.87 -42.66 -38.00
C GLY A 202 -5.21 -42.49 -36.51
N VAL A 203 -5.20 -41.23 -36.08
CA VAL A 203 -5.59 -40.85 -34.72
C VAL A 203 -7.11 -40.76 -34.62
N THR A 204 -7.71 -41.52 -33.69
CA THR A 204 -9.16 -41.57 -33.47
C THR A 204 -9.60 -40.68 -32.30
N GLY A 205 -8.70 -40.31 -31.39
CA GLY A 205 -9.02 -39.40 -30.29
C GLY A 205 -7.83 -38.88 -29.50
N TYR A 206 -8.14 -37.96 -28.58
CA TYR A 206 -7.20 -37.44 -27.57
C TYR A 206 -7.82 -37.57 -26.17
N ASP A 207 -7.02 -38.04 -25.22
CA ASP A 207 -7.35 -38.12 -23.79
C ASP A 207 -6.62 -37.00 -23.05
N VAL A 208 -7.38 -36.15 -22.35
CA VAL A 208 -6.88 -34.97 -21.63
C VAL A 208 -6.80 -35.27 -20.15
N TYR A 209 -5.61 -35.11 -19.56
CA TYR A 209 -5.37 -35.38 -18.15
C TYR A 209 -5.10 -34.08 -17.40
N ALA A 210 -5.62 -33.99 -16.17
CA ALA A 210 -5.27 -32.95 -15.20
C ALA A 210 -4.82 -33.62 -13.89
N ASN A 211 -3.64 -33.26 -13.39
CA ASN A 211 -3.05 -33.84 -12.17
C ASN A 211 -3.09 -35.39 -12.19
N ASN A 212 -2.70 -35.98 -13.32
CA ASN A 212 -2.71 -37.42 -13.61
C ASN A 212 -4.08 -38.11 -13.62
N THR A 213 -5.18 -37.36 -13.57
CA THR A 213 -6.55 -37.88 -13.67
C THR A 213 -7.15 -37.53 -15.03
N LEU A 214 -7.77 -38.49 -15.70
CA LEU A 214 -8.46 -38.27 -16.98
C LEU A 214 -9.64 -37.30 -16.76
N ARG A 215 -9.67 -36.20 -17.51
CA ARG A 215 -10.75 -35.21 -17.47
C ARG A 215 -11.79 -35.46 -18.56
N GLY A 216 -11.35 -35.91 -19.73
CA GLY A 216 -12.23 -36.23 -20.83
C GLY A 216 -11.47 -36.67 -22.07
N SER A 217 -12.23 -37.11 -23.08
CA SER A 217 -11.71 -37.51 -24.38
C SER A 217 -12.40 -36.70 -25.48
N VAL A 218 -11.65 -36.35 -26.53
CA VAL A 218 -12.19 -35.70 -27.74
C VAL A 218 -11.84 -36.52 -28.99
N ALA A 219 -12.59 -36.32 -30.08
CA ALA A 219 -12.34 -37.01 -31.35
C ALA A 219 -11.00 -36.59 -31.99
N GLY A 220 -10.42 -37.43 -32.85
CA GLY A 220 -9.08 -37.23 -33.42
C GLY A 220 -8.92 -35.97 -34.28
N ASN A 221 -10.02 -35.36 -34.73
CA ASN A 221 -10.01 -34.06 -35.43
C ASN A 221 -10.27 -32.85 -34.51
N VAL A 222 -10.41 -33.05 -33.19
CA VAL A 222 -10.63 -31.99 -32.21
C VAL A 222 -9.34 -31.73 -31.42
N LEU A 223 -8.80 -30.52 -31.57
CA LEU A 223 -7.50 -30.12 -31.01
C LEU A 223 -7.62 -29.11 -29.85
N THR A 224 -8.76 -29.08 -29.18
CA THR A 224 -9.03 -28.18 -28.06
C THR A 224 -9.92 -28.83 -27.01
N TYR A 225 -9.74 -28.42 -25.76
CA TYR A 225 -10.55 -28.87 -24.63
C TYR A 225 -10.64 -27.74 -23.60
N THR A 226 -11.82 -27.50 -23.02
CA THR A 226 -12.00 -26.54 -21.94
C THR A 226 -12.28 -27.29 -20.64
N ASP A 227 -11.42 -27.09 -19.64
CA ASP A 227 -11.63 -27.58 -18.27
C ASP A 227 -12.10 -26.44 -17.34
N ASN A 228 -12.96 -26.78 -16.39
CA ASN A 228 -13.42 -25.86 -15.35
C ASN A 228 -12.76 -26.25 -14.02
N GLN A 229 -11.99 -25.33 -13.46
CA GLN A 229 -11.26 -25.53 -12.20
C GLN A 229 -11.36 -24.29 -11.32
N PRO A 230 -11.34 -24.44 -9.98
CA PRO A 230 -11.20 -23.30 -9.09
C PRO A 230 -9.98 -22.44 -9.45
N GLY A 231 -10.12 -21.12 -9.41
CA GLY A 231 -9.03 -20.17 -9.65
C GLY A 231 -7.81 -20.41 -8.75
N SER A 232 -8.05 -20.89 -7.53
CA SER A 232 -7.04 -21.18 -6.51
C SER A 232 -6.27 -22.49 -6.70
N ALA A 233 -6.70 -23.39 -7.59
CA ALA A 233 -6.08 -24.71 -7.75
C ALA A 233 -4.90 -24.67 -8.73
N THR A 234 -3.73 -25.17 -8.32
CA THR A 234 -2.66 -25.48 -9.28
C THR A 234 -2.99 -26.77 -10.01
N VAL A 235 -3.04 -26.70 -11.34
CA VAL A 235 -3.45 -27.81 -12.20
C VAL A 235 -2.47 -27.97 -13.34
N SER A 236 -1.87 -29.16 -13.43
CA SER A 236 -0.95 -29.56 -14.51
C SER A 236 -1.67 -30.45 -15.51
N TYR A 237 -1.59 -30.09 -16.79
CA TYR A 237 -2.25 -30.79 -17.90
C TYR A 237 -1.25 -31.45 -18.84
N TYR A 238 -1.63 -32.61 -19.35
CA TYR A 238 -1.00 -33.24 -20.51
C TYR A 238 -2.06 -33.98 -21.34
N VAL A 239 -1.76 -34.24 -22.61
CA VAL A 239 -2.67 -34.91 -23.55
C VAL A 239 -1.98 -36.13 -24.16
N LYS A 240 -2.75 -37.20 -24.40
CA LYS A 240 -2.31 -38.39 -25.14
C LYS A 240 -3.23 -38.65 -26.33
N ALA A 241 -2.69 -39.05 -27.46
CA ALA A 241 -3.44 -39.49 -28.63
C ALA A 241 -3.75 -40.99 -28.54
N LYS A 242 -4.83 -41.42 -29.20
CA LYS A 242 -5.19 -42.83 -29.38
C LYS A 242 -5.62 -43.13 -30.81
N ASP A 243 -5.38 -44.36 -31.26
CA ASP A 243 -5.78 -44.86 -32.58
C ASP A 243 -6.99 -45.81 -32.50
N ALA A 244 -7.34 -46.44 -33.63
CA ALA A 244 -8.44 -47.42 -33.71
C ALA A 244 -8.07 -48.79 -33.12
N ALA A 245 -6.78 -49.10 -33.01
CA ALA A 245 -6.25 -50.35 -32.45
C ALA A 245 -6.14 -50.30 -30.91
N GLY A 246 -6.31 -49.12 -30.30
CA GLY A 246 -6.26 -48.89 -28.87
C GLY A 246 -4.86 -48.50 -28.36
N ASN A 247 -3.88 -48.25 -29.24
CA ASN A 247 -2.57 -47.80 -28.82
C ASN A 247 -2.64 -46.34 -28.35
N GLN A 248 -1.85 -46.00 -27.32
CA GLN A 248 -1.72 -44.64 -26.80
C GLN A 248 -0.33 -44.06 -27.10
N SER A 249 -0.29 -42.79 -27.47
CA SER A 249 0.96 -42.05 -27.61
C SER A 249 1.67 -41.84 -26.25
N PRO A 250 2.97 -41.48 -26.25
CA PRO A 250 3.56 -40.76 -25.13
C PRO A 250 2.77 -39.46 -24.83
N ALA A 251 2.91 -38.95 -23.60
CA ALA A 251 2.27 -37.69 -23.23
C ALA A 251 2.90 -36.51 -24.01
N SER A 252 2.09 -35.48 -24.28
CA SER A 252 2.57 -34.16 -24.72
C SER A 252 3.52 -33.53 -23.71
N ASN A 253 4.04 -32.33 -24.02
CA ASN A 253 4.56 -31.46 -22.96
C ASN A 253 3.48 -31.19 -21.90
N THR A 254 3.91 -30.98 -20.66
CA THR A 254 3.01 -30.58 -19.57
C THR A 254 2.87 -29.07 -19.55
N VAL A 255 1.64 -28.57 -19.38
CA VAL A 255 1.39 -27.16 -19.05
C VAL A 255 0.76 -27.03 -17.68
N THR A 256 1.26 -26.11 -16.88
CA THR A 256 0.78 -25.90 -15.51
C THR A 256 0.10 -24.55 -15.42
N ARG A 257 -1.20 -24.56 -15.10
CA ARG A 257 -1.92 -23.38 -14.64
C ARG A 257 -1.75 -23.31 -13.13
N THR A 258 -0.92 -22.39 -12.65
CA THR A 258 -0.72 -22.15 -11.23
C THR A 258 -1.98 -21.57 -10.61
N GLY A 259 -2.43 -22.16 -9.50
CA GLY A 259 -3.57 -21.63 -8.76
C GLY A 259 -3.24 -20.27 -8.16
N SER A 260 -4.23 -19.39 -8.05
CA SER A 260 -4.13 -18.08 -7.44
C SER A 260 -4.01 -18.13 -5.90
N GLY A 261 -3.17 -19.04 -5.38
CA GLY A 261 -2.77 -19.14 -3.97
C GLY A 261 -1.40 -18.49 -3.68
N GLY A 262 -0.84 -17.74 -4.63
CA GLY A 262 0.46 -17.07 -4.52
C GLY A 262 0.36 -15.56 -4.30
N GLY A 263 -0.68 -15.08 -3.62
CA GLY A 263 -0.77 -13.68 -3.22
C GLY A 263 0.27 -13.34 -2.14
N ALA A 264 0.73 -12.09 -2.10
CA ALA A 264 1.57 -11.62 -0.99
C ALA A 264 0.73 -11.47 0.28
N ASN A 265 1.37 -11.45 1.46
CA ASN A 265 0.72 -10.92 2.65
C ASN A 265 0.57 -9.40 2.50
N LEU A 266 -0.64 -8.94 2.22
CA LEU A 266 -0.95 -7.52 2.02
C LEU A 266 -1.17 -6.77 3.34
N ALA A 267 -1.24 -7.46 4.47
CA ALA A 267 -1.50 -6.87 5.77
C ALA A 267 -0.24 -6.38 6.49
N ALA A 268 0.93 -6.91 6.14
CA ALA A 268 2.19 -6.62 6.82
C ALA A 268 2.50 -5.11 6.86
N GLY A 269 2.68 -4.56 8.06
CA GLY A 269 3.02 -3.15 8.29
C GLY A 269 1.94 -2.13 7.90
N LYS A 270 0.75 -2.58 7.48
CA LYS A 270 -0.37 -1.70 7.16
C LYS A 270 -1.02 -1.10 8.41
N PRO A 271 -1.74 0.02 8.30
CA PRO A 271 -2.55 0.53 9.41
C PRO A 271 -3.51 -0.54 9.92
N VAL A 272 -3.51 -0.73 11.24
CA VAL A 272 -4.36 -1.71 11.93
C VAL A 272 -4.98 -1.07 13.17
N THR A 273 -6.29 -1.26 13.33
CA THR A 273 -7.06 -0.72 14.45
C THR A 273 -7.82 -1.83 15.17
N ALA A 274 -7.97 -1.70 16.49
CA ALA A 274 -8.73 -2.65 17.29
C ALA A 274 -9.83 -1.93 18.09
N SER A 275 -10.91 -2.65 18.43
CA SER A 275 -11.96 -2.13 19.31
C SER A 275 -11.44 -1.81 20.71
N SER A 276 -10.44 -2.57 21.16
CA SER A 276 -9.81 -2.46 22.47
C SER A 276 -8.49 -3.23 22.46
N TYR A 277 -7.64 -2.96 23.45
CA TYR A 277 -6.52 -3.82 23.79
C TYR A 277 -6.23 -3.76 25.29
N VAL A 278 -5.44 -4.70 25.80
CA VAL A 278 -4.95 -4.70 27.20
C VAL A 278 -3.42 -4.66 27.24
N HIS A 279 -2.88 -3.99 28.25
CA HIS A 279 -1.44 -3.86 28.47
C HIS A 279 -0.70 -3.39 27.21
N THR A 280 0.38 -4.08 26.84
CA THR A 280 1.21 -3.80 25.67
C THR A 280 0.80 -4.60 24.42
N TYR A 281 -0.33 -5.32 24.47
CA TYR A 281 -0.80 -6.18 23.37
C TYR A 281 -1.63 -5.40 22.35
N VAL A 282 -0.99 -4.38 21.76
CA VAL A 282 -1.61 -3.42 20.85
C VAL A 282 -1.91 -4.03 19.47
N ALA A 283 -2.79 -3.39 18.70
CA ALA A 283 -3.21 -3.86 17.37
C ALA A 283 -2.04 -4.07 16.40
N ALA A 284 -1.03 -3.19 16.43
CA ALA A 284 0.14 -3.24 15.55
C ALA A 284 0.98 -4.52 15.69
N ASN A 285 0.88 -5.20 16.84
CA ASN A 285 1.54 -6.49 17.03
C ASN A 285 0.95 -7.59 16.15
N ALA A 286 -0.25 -7.42 15.61
CA ALA A 286 -0.93 -8.45 14.83
C ALA A 286 -0.54 -8.43 13.35
N ASN A 287 0.31 -7.52 12.87
CA ASN A 287 0.74 -7.47 11.47
C ASN A 287 2.19 -6.99 11.29
N ASP A 288 3.02 -7.19 12.31
CA ASP A 288 4.44 -6.83 12.33
C ASP A 288 5.36 -7.94 11.77
N ASN A 289 4.78 -9.01 11.20
CA ASN A 289 5.45 -10.23 10.75
C ASN A 289 6.14 -11.01 11.89
N SER A 290 5.76 -10.79 13.14
CA SER A 290 6.29 -11.50 14.29
C SER A 290 5.21 -12.34 14.95
N VAL A 291 5.46 -13.64 15.13
CA VAL A 291 4.52 -14.52 15.86
C VAL A 291 4.80 -14.54 17.37
N THR A 292 5.80 -13.79 17.86
CA THR A 292 6.16 -13.75 19.30
C THR A 292 5.60 -12.54 20.03
N THR A 293 5.06 -11.58 19.28
CA THR A 293 4.23 -10.47 19.75
C THR A 293 2.77 -10.79 19.42
N TYR A 294 1.81 -10.13 20.09
CA TYR A 294 0.39 -10.34 19.79
C TYR A 294 -0.48 -9.16 20.20
N TRP A 295 -1.62 -9.07 19.55
CA TRP A 295 -2.77 -8.28 19.98
C TRP A 295 -3.69 -9.12 20.86
N GLU A 296 -4.24 -8.51 21.91
CA GLU A 296 -5.31 -9.07 22.74
C GLU A 296 -6.37 -8.01 23.04
N GLY A 297 -7.64 -8.31 22.76
CA GLY A 297 -8.77 -7.45 23.11
C GLY A 297 -9.03 -7.35 24.62
N ALA A 298 -9.88 -6.41 25.05
CA ALA A 298 -10.27 -6.34 26.46
C ALA A 298 -11.19 -7.52 26.87
N GLY A 299 -10.84 -8.19 27.97
CA GLY A 299 -11.57 -9.35 28.49
C GLY A 299 -13.05 -9.07 28.73
N GLY A 300 -13.93 -10.00 28.32
CA GLY A 300 -15.38 -9.91 28.53
C GLY A 300 -16.10 -8.85 27.68
N SER A 301 -15.41 -8.20 26.73
CA SER A 301 -15.95 -7.12 25.89
C SER A 301 -16.23 -7.55 24.44
N TYR A 302 -16.77 -8.75 24.25
CA TYR A 302 -17.13 -9.21 22.91
C TYR A 302 -18.27 -8.36 22.28
N PRO A 303 -18.24 -8.12 20.94
CA PRO A 303 -17.22 -8.57 20.03
C PRO A 303 -15.91 -7.76 20.12
N ASN A 304 -14.76 -8.45 20.12
CA ASN A 304 -13.48 -7.78 19.93
C ASN A 304 -13.19 -7.72 18.42
N THR A 305 -12.93 -6.54 17.89
CA THR A 305 -12.65 -6.37 16.45
C THR A 305 -11.21 -5.95 16.21
N LEU A 306 -10.61 -6.49 15.17
CA LEU A 306 -9.29 -6.11 14.65
C LEU A 306 -9.43 -5.86 13.14
N THR A 307 -9.12 -4.65 12.68
CA THR A 307 -9.29 -4.21 11.29
C THR A 307 -7.94 -3.81 10.71
N VAL A 308 -7.57 -4.40 9.57
CA VAL A 308 -6.40 -3.96 8.77
C VAL A 308 -6.89 -3.23 7.52
N GLU A 309 -6.30 -2.07 7.25
CA GLU A 309 -6.59 -1.22 6.09
C GLU A 309 -5.51 -1.46 5.03
N LEU A 310 -5.86 -2.11 3.93
CA LEU A 310 -4.92 -2.47 2.87
C LEU A 310 -4.49 -1.24 2.03
N GLY A 311 -5.25 -0.14 2.13
CA GLY A 311 -5.06 1.13 1.41
C GLY A 311 -5.96 1.23 0.19
N ALA A 312 -5.98 0.18 -0.64
CA ALA A 312 -6.83 0.05 -1.82
C ALA A 312 -7.46 -1.34 -1.87
N ASN A 313 -8.45 -1.52 -2.74
CA ASN A 313 -9.01 -2.83 -3.01
C ASN A 313 -7.93 -3.84 -3.39
N ALA A 314 -8.04 -5.02 -2.80
CA ALA A 314 -7.28 -6.21 -3.17
C ALA A 314 -8.23 -7.37 -3.43
N ASP A 315 -7.86 -8.23 -4.38
CA ASP A 315 -8.49 -9.51 -4.60
C ASP A 315 -7.89 -10.52 -3.60
N VAL A 316 -8.61 -10.77 -2.51
CA VAL A 316 -8.19 -11.58 -1.38
C VAL A 316 -8.61 -13.04 -1.59
N SER A 317 -7.64 -13.94 -1.44
CA SER A 317 -7.79 -15.40 -1.60
C SER A 317 -7.81 -16.18 -0.28
N SER A 318 -7.14 -15.69 0.76
CA SER A 318 -7.21 -16.30 2.10
C SER A 318 -6.88 -15.31 3.21
N ILE A 319 -7.43 -15.59 4.38
CA ILE A 319 -7.05 -14.95 5.63
C ILE A 319 -6.33 -15.97 6.49
N VAL A 320 -5.12 -15.65 6.93
CA VAL A 320 -4.36 -16.48 7.88
C VAL A 320 -4.34 -15.77 9.21
N VAL A 321 -4.79 -16.45 10.27
CA VAL A 321 -4.70 -15.96 11.63
C VAL A 321 -3.76 -16.88 12.39
N LYS A 322 -2.75 -16.32 13.04
CA LYS A 322 -1.78 -17.06 13.84
C LYS A 322 -1.82 -16.62 15.28
N LEU A 323 -1.49 -17.55 16.16
CA LEU A 323 -1.11 -17.33 17.54
C LEU A 323 0.36 -17.66 17.72
N ASP A 324 0.93 -17.26 18.84
CA ASP A 324 2.31 -17.62 19.20
C ASP A 324 2.45 -19.16 19.25
N PRO A 325 3.43 -19.74 18.54
CA PRO A 325 3.61 -21.18 18.44
C PRO A 325 4.16 -21.83 19.72
N ALA A 326 4.55 -21.05 20.74
CA ALA A 326 5.07 -21.59 21.99
C ALA A 326 4.03 -22.48 22.69
N SER A 327 4.49 -23.62 23.24
CA SER A 327 3.62 -24.62 23.87
C SER A 327 2.83 -24.09 25.07
N VAL A 328 3.29 -23.00 25.71
CA VAL A 328 2.59 -22.31 26.80
C VAL A 328 1.21 -21.79 26.38
N TRP A 329 0.98 -21.57 25.09
CA TRP A 329 -0.32 -21.16 24.58
C TRP A 329 -1.36 -22.29 24.61
N SER A 330 -0.97 -23.57 24.70
CA SER A 330 -1.91 -24.72 24.68
C SER A 330 -2.89 -24.72 23.49
N ALA A 331 -3.58 -25.84 23.25
CA ALA A 331 -4.60 -25.88 22.22
C ALA A 331 -5.85 -25.09 22.66
N ARG A 332 -6.40 -24.25 21.78
CA ARG A 332 -7.56 -23.41 22.07
C ARG A 332 -8.44 -23.22 20.84
N THR A 333 -9.67 -22.76 21.05
CA THR A 333 -10.61 -22.43 19.98
C THR A 333 -11.01 -20.98 20.09
N GLN A 334 -10.90 -20.24 18.99
CA GLN A 334 -11.44 -18.89 18.89
C GLN A 334 -12.61 -18.88 17.91
N THR A 335 -13.71 -18.23 18.28
CA THR A 335 -14.87 -18.04 17.40
C THR A 335 -14.85 -16.62 16.87
N PHE A 336 -14.78 -16.47 15.55
CA PHE A 336 -14.80 -15.18 14.90
C PHE A 336 -15.37 -15.28 13.49
N GLN A 337 -15.76 -14.13 12.94
CA GLN A 337 -16.12 -13.97 11.53
C GLN A 337 -15.09 -13.08 10.83
N VAL A 338 -14.98 -13.23 9.52
CA VAL A 338 -14.20 -12.35 8.64
C VAL A 338 -15.17 -11.42 7.92
N LEU A 339 -14.96 -10.13 8.11
CA LEU A 339 -15.66 -9.05 7.45
C LEU A 339 -14.73 -8.34 6.47
N GLY A 340 -15.31 -7.78 5.42
CA GLY A 340 -14.58 -7.01 4.41
C GLY A 340 -15.29 -5.74 4.03
N ARG A 341 -14.54 -4.66 3.79
CA ARG A 341 -15.08 -3.41 3.26
C ARG A 341 -14.40 -3.07 1.94
N GLU A 342 -15.20 -2.83 0.91
CA GLU A 342 -14.73 -2.36 -0.40
C GLU A 342 -14.42 -0.85 -0.30
N GLN A 343 -13.44 -0.35 -1.08
CA GLN A 343 -12.93 1.02 -0.93
C GLN A 343 -14.00 2.13 -1.06
N GLY A 344 -15.06 1.92 -1.86
CA GLY A 344 -16.19 2.83 -2.02
C GLY A 344 -17.34 2.57 -1.04
N ALA A 345 -17.25 1.56 -0.18
CA ALA A 345 -18.30 1.19 0.75
C ALA A 345 -18.18 1.92 2.10
N SER A 346 -19.32 2.34 2.64
CA SER A 346 -19.42 2.97 3.97
C SER A 346 -19.47 1.98 5.13
N GLY A 347 -19.49 0.67 4.87
CA GLY A 347 -19.66 -0.35 5.90
C GLY A 347 -19.12 -1.72 5.50
N PHE A 348 -18.91 -2.57 6.51
CA PHE A 348 -18.39 -3.92 6.34
C PHE A 348 -19.49 -4.91 5.91
N THR A 349 -19.09 -5.88 5.10
CA THR A 349 -19.92 -7.01 4.65
C THR A 349 -19.29 -8.33 5.06
N ASN A 350 -20.09 -9.40 5.10
CA ASN A 350 -19.62 -10.72 5.48
C ASN A 350 -18.79 -11.37 4.37
N VAL A 351 -17.51 -11.67 4.66
CA VAL A 351 -16.60 -12.41 3.75
C VAL A 351 -16.55 -13.88 4.12
N ALA A 352 -16.44 -14.19 5.42
CA ALA A 352 -16.60 -15.54 5.96
C ALA A 352 -17.44 -15.49 7.24
N SER A 353 -18.53 -16.25 7.27
CA SER A 353 -19.45 -16.30 8.42
C SER A 353 -18.77 -16.81 9.67
N SER A 354 -19.29 -16.39 10.83
CA SER A 354 -18.73 -16.76 12.12
C SER A 354 -18.60 -18.28 12.28
N ALA A 355 -17.40 -18.72 12.64
CA ALA A 355 -17.09 -20.13 12.89
C ALA A 355 -16.08 -20.26 14.03
N ALA A 356 -16.06 -21.44 14.65
CA ALA A 356 -15.10 -21.82 15.67
C ALA A 356 -13.84 -22.41 15.00
N TYR A 357 -12.69 -21.77 15.21
CA TYR A 357 -11.42 -22.18 14.64
C TYR A 357 -10.48 -22.69 15.74
N ARG A 358 -9.98 -23.91 15.56
CA ARG A 358 -9.06 -24.53 16.51
C ARG A 358 -7.61 -24.13 16.18
N PHE A 359 -6.91 -23.66 17.19
CA PHE A 359 -5.49 -23.35 17.19
C PHE A 359 -4.76 -24.40 18.04
N ASP A 360 -3.74 -25.01 17.47
CA ASP A 360 -2.94 -26.02 18.16
C ASP A 360 -1.45 -25.76 17.94
N PRO A 361 -0.66 -25.53 19.01
CA PRO A 361 0.78 -25.34 18.91
C PRO A 361 1.49 -26.48 18.18
N ALA A 362 0.98 -27.72 18.29
CA ALA A 362 1.55 -28.89 17.59
C ALA A 362 1.44 -28.81 16.06
N THR A 363 0.53 -27.96 15.55
CA THR A 363 0.31 -27.72 14.11
C THR A 363 0.71 -26.31 13.68
N GLY A 364 1.45 -25.58 14.54
CA GLY A 364 1.94 -24.23 14.24
C GLY A 364 0.99 -23.10 14.63
N ASN A 365 -0.07 -23.38 15.41
CA ASN A 365 -0.97 -22.37 15.97
C ASN A 365 -1.53 -21.38 14.94
N ALA A 366 -1.91 -21.89 13.78
CA ALA A 366 -2.41 -21.10 12.66
C ALA A 366 -3.69 -21.69 12.09
N VAL A 367 -4.56 -20.81 11.58
CA VAL A 367 -5.70 -21.19 10.76
C VAL A 367 -5.69 -20.40 9.47
N THR A 368 -5.96 -21.07 8.36
CA THR A 368 -6.12 -20.46 7.04
C THR A 368 -7.58 -20.58 6.62
N ILE A 369 -8.20 -19.45 6.32
CA ILE A 369 -9.60 -19.34 5.89
C ILE A 369 -9.61 -18.96 4.41
N PRO A 370 -9.95 -19.88 3.50
CA PRO A 370 -10.10 -19.56 2.08
C PRO A 370 -11.26 -18.59 1.90
N VAL A 371 -11.04 -17.52 1.13
CA VAL A 371 -12.06 -16.51 0.82
C VAL A 371 -11.98 -16.13 -0.65
N SER A 372 -13.02 -15.48 -1.15
CA SER A 372 -13.01 -14.81 -2.46
C SER A 372 -13.73 -13.49 -2.30
N ALA A 373 -12.97 -12.42 -2.12
CA ALA A 373 -13.53 -11.09 -1.89
C ALA A 373 -12.61 -10.01 -2.45
N ARG A 374 -13.20 -8.94 -2.98
CA ARG A 374 -12.50 -7.70 -3.30
C ARG A 374 -12.77 -6.68 -2.20
N VAL A 375 -11.73 -6.35 -1.44
CA VAL A 375 -11.85 -5.52 -0.23
C VAL A 375 -10.63 -4.61 -0.08
N ALA A 376 -10.84 -3.42 0.46
CA ALA A 376 -9.78 -2.51 0.91
C ALA A 376 -9.49 -2.65 2.40
N ASP A 377 -10.45 -3.15 3.20
CA ASP A 377 -10.21 -3.48 4.59
C ASP A 377 -10.65 -4.91 4.90
N VAL A 378 -9.94 -5.55 5.83
CA VAL A 378 -10.32 -6.82 6.42
C VAL A 378 -10.51 -6.64 7.92
N ARG A 379 -11.64 -7.09 8.46
CA ARG A 379 -11.94 -7.07 9.89
C ARG A 379 -12.22 -8.47 10.42
N LEU A 380 -11.46 -8.87 11.44
CA LEU A 380 -11.82 -9.99 12.29
C LEU A 380 -12.77 -9.49 13.39
N SER A 381 -13.83 -10.25 13.67
CA SER A 381 -14.78 -9.95 14.75
C SER A 381 -14.95 -11.19 15.62
N PHE A 382 -14.24 -11.21 16.74
CA PHE A 382 -14.21 -12.32 17.70
C PHE A 382 -15.40 -12.26 18.65
N THR A 383 -15.94 -13.42 19.00
CA THR A 383 -17.07 -13.58 19.94
C THR A 383 -16.83 -14.59 21.05
N ALA A 384 -15.79 -15.43 20.94
CA ALA A 384 -15.36 -16.33 22.01
C ALA A 384 -13.91 -16.77 21.84
N ASN A 385 -13.25 -17.11 22.95
CA ASN A 385 -11.92 -17.74 23.00
C ASN A 385 -11.89 -18.68 24.21
N THR A 386 -11.48 -19.94 24.02
CA THR A 386 -11.42 -20.92 25.13
C THR A 386 -10.13 -20.82 25.96
N GLY A 387 -9.11 -20.12 25.46
CA GLY A 387 -7.81 -19.97 26.12
C GLY A 387 -7.58 -18.62 26.81
N ALA A 388 -8.47 -17.64 26.61
CA ALA A 388 -8.38 -16.29 27.17
C ALA A 388 -9.77 -15.62 27.19
N PRO A 389 -9.99 -14.55 27.99
CA PRO A 389 -11.29 -13.87 28.05
C PRO A 389 -11.59 -12.95 26.84
N ALA A 390 -10.69 -12.86 25.86
CA ALA A 390 -10.78 -12.00 24.68
C ALA A 390 -10.18 -12.66 23.42
N GLY A 391 -10.43 -12.07 22.25
CA GLY A 391 -9.77 -12.45 21.00
C GLY A 391 -8.27 -12.12 21.02
N GLN A 392 -7.46 -13.01 20.45
CA GLN A 392 -6.00 -12.86 20.37
C GLN A 392 -5.49 -13.16 18.96
N VAL A 393 -4.53 -12.38 18.49
CA VAL A 393 -3.87 -12.55 17.18
C VAL A 393 -2.41 -12.17 17.29
N ALA A 394 -1.52 -13.13 17.04
CA ALA A 394 -0.09 -12.87 16.93
C ALA A 394 0.27 -12.34 15.54
N GLU A 395 -0.32 -12.91 14.49
CA GLU A 395 -0.10 -12.44 13.12
C GLU A 395 -1.36 -12.67 12.28
N LEU A 396 -1.83 -11.62 11.62
CA LEU A 396 -2.91 -11.59 10.64
C LEU A 396 -2.29 -11.39 9.26
N GLN A 397 -2.47 -12.39 8.40
CA GLN A 397 -2.06 -12.31 7.00
C GLN A 397 -3.28 -12.23 6.11
N VAL A 398 -3.31 -11.22 5.25
CA VAL A 398 -4.32 -11.07 4.21
C VAL A 398 -3.66 -11.45 2.89
N ILE A 399 -3.93 -12.66 2.41
CA ILE A 399 -3.26 -13.22 1.23
C ILE A 399 -4.07 -12.89 -0.02
N GLY A 400 -3.50 -12.08 -0.90
CA GLY A 400 -4.15 -11.66 -2.12
C GLY A 400 -3.23 -10.92 -3.08
N VAL A 401 -3.82 -10.34 -4.11
CA VAL A 401 -3.14 -9.44 -5.04
C VAL A 401 -3.84 -8.08 -5.02
N PRO A 402 -3.10 -6.95 -5.14
CA PRO A 402 -3.73 -5.65 -5.32
C PRO A 402 -4.69 -5.67 -6.53
N ALA A 403 -5.90 -5.14 -6.37
CA ALA A 403 -6.84 -4.99 -7.47
C ALA A 403 -6.45 -3.77 -8.33
N PRO A 404 -6.97 -3.66 -9.56
CA PRO A 404 -6.72 -2.48 -10.38
C PRO A 404 -7.19 -1.20 -9.69
N ASN A 405 -6.27 -0.26 -9.48
CA ASN A 405 -6.54 1.07 -8.91
C ASN A 405 -5.64 2.12 -9.60
N PRO A 406 -6.00 3.42 -9.57
CA PRO A 406 -5.13 4.51 -10.01
C PRO A 406 -3.85 4.62 -9.17
N ASP A 407 -2.84 5.30 -9.70
CA ASP A 407 -1.59 5.65 -8.99
C ASP A 407 -1.05 6.94 -9.60
N LEU A 408 -1.34 8.08 -8.98
CA LEU A 408 -1.07 9.44 -9.46
C LEU A 408 0.30 9.93 -8.99
N THR A 409 1.28 9.77 -9.87
CA THR A 409 2.63 10.30 -9.66
C THR A 409 2.79 11.70 -10.26
N VAL A 410 3.62 12.53 -9.64
CA VAL A 410 4.15 13.73 -10.29
C VAL A 410 5.55 13.41 -10.83
N THR A 411 5.78 13.66 -12.11
CA THR A 411 7.03 13.25 -12.79
C THR A 411 8.00 14.40 -13.05
N SER A 412 7.49 15.64 -13.08
CA SER A 412 8.32 16.83 -13.23
C SER A 412 7.60 18.08 -12.73
N VAL A 413 8.39 19.09 -12.36
CA VAL A 413 7.96 20.47 -12.16
C VAL A 413 8.83 21.40 -12.99
N SER A 414 8.23 22.48 -13.50
CA SER A 414 8.91 23.54 -14.25
C SER A 414 8.18 24.86 -14.04
N TRP A 415 8.74 25.96 -14.54
CA TRP A 415 8.16 27.28 -14.39
C TRP A 415 8.44 28.17 -15.60
N SER A 416 7.65 29.22 -15.76
CA SER A 416 7.88 30.28 -16.75
C SER A 416 7.64 31.65 -16.11
N PRO A 417 8.48 32.65 -16.38
CA PRO A 417 9.72 32.58 -17.19
C PRO A 417 10.83 31.76 -16.50
N GLN A 418 11.81 31.26 -17.26
CA GLN A 418 12.89 30.41 -16.71
C GLN A 418 13.87 31.16 -15.79
N SER A 419 13.99 32.47 -15.94
CA SER A 419 14.84 33.34 -15.12
C SER A 419 14.05 34.58 -14.69
N PRO A 420 13.07 34.42 -13.79
CA PRO A 420 12.21 35.52 -13.36
C PRO A 420 12.98 36.55 -12.52
N VAL A 421 12.54 37.79 -12.60
CA VAL A 421 12.86 38.85 -11.62
C VAL A 421 11.66 39.12 -10.70
N GLU A 422 11.85 39.88 -9.62
CA GLU A 422 10.81 40.14 -8.59
C GLU A 422 9.48 40.74 -9.12
N THR A 423 9.49 41.30 -10.33
CA THR A 423 8.30 41.87 -10.99
C THR A 423 7.61 40.92 -11.97
N ASP A 424 8.22 39.78 -12.29
CA ASP A 424 7.64 38.82 -13.24
C ASP A 424 6.58 37.97 -12.54
N ALA A 425 5.41 37.84 -13.18
CA ALA A 425 4.43 36.84 -12.76
C ALA A 425 4.92 35.44 -13.18
N ILE A 426 4.97 34.52 -12.22
CA ILE A 426 5.50 33.17 -12.39
C ILE A 426 4.35 32.19 -12.58
N THR A 427 4.44 31.35 -13.61
CA THR A 427 3.54 30.22 -13.82
C THR A 427 4.29 28.92 -13.58
N LEU A 428 3.85 28.14 -12.60
CA LEU A 428 4.36 26.80 -12.34
C LEU A 428 3.63 25.78 -13.21
N SER A 429 4.33 24.73 -13.64
CA SER A 429 3.80 23.62 -14.42
C SER A 429 4.26 22.30 -13.81
N ALA A 430 3.39 21.30 -13.75
CA ALA A 430 3.73 19.94 -13.31
C ALA A 430 3.12 18.90 -14.25
N VAL A 431 3.83 17.79 -14.45
CA VAL A 431 3.30 16.63 -15.21
C VAL A 431 2.81 15.59 -14.22
N VAL A 432 1.50 15.37 -14.20
CA VAL A 432 0.83 14.32 -13.42
C VAL A 432 0.61 13.12 -14.31
N ARG A 433 1.00 11.93 -13.85
CA ARG A 433 0.85 10.66 -14.57
C ARG A 433 0.09 9.67 -13.70
N ASN A 434 -0.90 9.01 -14.28
CA ASN A 434 -1.49 7.82 -13.69
C ASN A 434 -0.64 6.60 -14.08
N ALA A 435 0.23 6.14 -13.19
CA ALA A 435 1.03 4.92 -13.32
C ALA A 435 0.23 3.64 -13.00
N GLY A 436 -0.98 3.79 -12.47
CA GLY A 436 -1.84 2.71 -12.03
C GLY A 436 -2.51 1.98 -13.18
N SER A 437 -3.21 0.89 -12.83
CA SER A 437 -3.87 0.00 -13.78
C SER A 437 -5.35 0.32 -14.00
N ALA A 438 -5.91 1.27 -13.26
CA ALA A 438 -7.28 1.76 -13.44
C ALA A 438 -7.32 3.28 -13.72
N PRO A 439 -8.39 3.79 -14.36
CA PRO A 439 -8.56 5.23 -14.58
C PRO A 439 -8.72 6.02 -13.27
N ALA A 440 -8.01 7.13 -13.15
CA ALA A 440 -8.16 8.08 -12.06
C ALA A 440 -9.35 9.02 -12.29
N ALA A 441 -10.12 9.27 -11.22
CA ALA A 441 -11.09 10.36 -11.21
C ALA A 441 -10.38 11.72 -11.25
N ALA A 442 -11.15 12.80 -11.49
CA ALA A 442 -10.60 14.15 -11.41
C ALA A 442 -10.20 14.47 -9.96
N SER A 443 -9.07 15.16 -9.80
CA SER A 443 -8.51 15.56 -8.50
C SER A 443 -7.84 16.93 -8.61
N THR A 444 -7.05 17.30 -7.59
CA THR A 444 -6.31 18.56 -7.58
C THR A 444 -4.84 18.33 -7.31
N LEU A 445 -3.99 19.15 -7.91
CA LEU A 445 -2.57 19.24 -7.60
C LEU A 445 -2.29 20.52 -6.80
N ALA A 446 -1.48 20.42 -5.75
CA ALA A 446 -0.96 21.55 -5.01
C ALA A 446 0.49 21.84 -5.38
N PHE A 447 0.80 23.11 -5.65
CA PHE A 447 2.17 23.60 -5.77
C PHE A 447 2.61 24.28 -4.48
N SER A 448 3.84 24.01 -4.05
CA SER A 448 4.49 24.67 -2.91
C SER A 448 5.82 25.28 -3.34
N VAL A 449 6.08 26.51 -2.87
CA VAL A 449 7.32 27.27 -3.13
C VAL A 449 7.92 27.66 -1.78
N GLY A 450 9.16 27.24 -1.52
CA GLY A 450 9.81 27.48 -0.22
C GLY A 450 9.09 26.80 0.95
N GLY A 451 8.43 25.66 0.70
CA GLY A 451 7.67 24.90 1.69
C GLY A 451 6.23 25.39 1.93
N ASN A 452 5.83 26.54 1.37
CA ASN A 452 4.48 27.08 1.52
C ASN A 452 3.64 26.83 0.27
N LYS A 453 2.36 26.47 0.45
CA LYS A 453 1.41 26.27 -0.65
C LYS A 453 1.23 27.59 -1.43
N ALA A 454 1.61 27.59 -2.70
CA ALA A 454 1.64 28.76 -3.57
C ALA A 454 0.49 28.78 -4.58
N GLY A 455 -0.06 27.62 -4.93
CA GLY A 455 -1.17 27.52 -5.89
C GLY A 455 -1.75 26.12 -5.98
N THR A 456 -2.89 26.00 -6.65
CA THR A 456 -3.52 24.71 -6.96
C THR A 456 -3.90 24.66 -8.43
N ALA A 457 -3.95 23.46 -8.99
CA ALA A 457 -4.41 23.22 -10.36
C ALA A 457 -5.33 22.00 -10.40
N ASN A 458 -6.34 22.03 -11.27
CA ASN A 458 -7.24 20.90 -11.47
C ASN A 458 -6.54 19.84 -12.32
N VAL A 459 -6.61 18.58 -11.87
CA VAL A 459 -6.21 17.41 -12.64
C VAL A 459 -7.49 16.74 -13.11
N GLY A 460 -7.70 16.70 -14.44
CA GLY A 460 -8.86 16.00 -15.01
C GLY A 460 -8.77 14.48 -14.78
N THR A 461 -9.78 13.75 -15.25
CA THR A 461 -9.72 12.27 -15.25
C THR A 461 -8.55 11.78 -16.09
N LEU A 462 -7.80 10.78 -15.61
CA LEU A 462 -6.64 10.23 -16.30
C LEU A 462 -6.78 8.73 -16.51
N ALA A 463 -6.78 8.28 -17.77
CA ALA A 463 -6.71 6.85 -18.08
C ALA A 463 -5.42 6.22 -17.53
N ALA A 464 -5.43 4.90 -17.32
CA ALA A 464 -4.23 4.15 -16.92
C ALA A 464 -3.08 4.40 -17.91
N GLY A 465 -1.90 4.74 -17.39
CA GLY A 465 -0.70 5.09 -18.16
C GLY A 465 -0.67 6.51 -18.77
N ALA A 466 -1.78 7.26 -18.70
CA ALA A 466 -1.85 8.61 -19.26
C ALA A 466 -1.17 9.66 -18.37
N ALA A 467 -0.77 10.77 -18.97
CA ALA A 467 -0.22 11.92 -18.26
C ALA A 467 -0.83 13.23 -18.78
N THR A 468 -0.86 14.25 -17.92
CA THR A 468 -1.28 15.60 -18.27
C THR A 468 -0.36 16.63 -17.62
N THR A 469 -0.18 17.76 -18.28
CA THR A 469 0.47 18.94 -17.68
C THR A 469 -0.60 19.84 -17.09
N VAL A 470 -0.42 20.26 -15.85
CA VAL A 470 -1.27 21.23 -15.16
C VAL A 470 -0.44 22.43 -14.74
N THR A 471 -1.06 23.61 -14.68
CA THR A 471 -0.37 24.87 -14.44
C THR A 471 -1.08 25.71 -13.39
N ALA A 472 -0.32 26.50 -12.63
CA ALA A 472 -0.86 27.52 -11.73
C ALA A 472 0.00 28.79 -11.81
N ASN A 473 -0.65 29.95 -11.99
CA ASN A 473 0.01 31.25 -11.85
C ASN A 473 0.07 31.61 -10.37
N ILE A 474 1.29 31.84 -9.85
CA ILE A 474 1.54 32.13 -8.44
C ILE A 474 1.84 33.62 -8.19
N GLY A 475 1.66 34.47 -9.19
CA GLY A 475 2.00 35.89 -9.12
C GLY A 475 3.51 36.14 -9.07
N THR A 476 3.90 37.26 -8.48
CA THR A 476 5.29 37.64 -8.28
C THR A 476 5.87 37.02 -7.01
N LYS A 477 7.19 36.99 -6.90
CA LYS A 477 7.88 36.49 -5.70
C LYS A 477 9.11 37.37 -5.45
N ASP A 478 9.43 37.61 -4.18
CA ASP A 478 10.66 38.30 -3.81
C ASP A 478 11.91 37.57 -4.33
N ALA A 479 13.03 38.28 -4.41
CA ALA A 479 14.28 37.70 -4.85
C ALA A 479 14.74 36.63 -3.87
N GLY A 480 15.21 35.52 -4.42
CA GLY A 480 15.60 34.38 -3.61
C GLY A 480 15.69 33.10 -4.41
N SER A 481 16.02 32.03 -3.70
CA SER A 481 16.09 30.67 -4.22
C SER A 481 15.08 29.82 -3.45
N TYR A 482 14.12 29.24 -4.18
CA TYR A 482 13.00 28.52 -3.58
C TYR A 482 12.90 27.10 -4.11
N PRO A 483 12.89 26.06 -3.24
CA PRO A 483 12.49 24.72 -3.69
C PRO A 483 11.04 24.77 -4.18
N VAL A 484 10.77 24.07 -5.28
CA VAL A 484 9.43 23.93 -5.83
C VAL A 484 9.01 22.47 -5.72
N THR A 485 7.89 22.23 -5.06
CA THR A 485 7.29 20.92 -4.88
C THR A 485 5.89 20.92 -5.46
N ALA A 486 5.49 19.82 -6.09
CA ALA A 486 4.13 19.58 -6.52
C ALA A 486 3.63 18.26 -5.96
N LYS A 487 2.38 18.22 -5.50
CA LYS A 487 1.73 17.04 -4.95
C LYS A 487 0.41 16.79 -5.66
N ALA A 488 0.30 15.67 -6.36
CA ALA A 488 -0.95 15.21 -6.94
C ALA A 488 -1.90 14.73 -5.84
N ASP A 489 -3.20 14.82 -6.10
CA ASP A 489 -4.29 14.50 -5.17
C ASP A 489 -4.04 14.98 -3.74
N ASP A 490 -3.72 16.26 -3.56
CA ASP A 490 -3.34 16.82 -2.25
C ASP A 490 -4.43 16.60 -1.18
N GLY A 491 -5.69 16.45 -1.59
CA GLY A 491 -6.84 16.17 -0.74
C GLY A 491 -7.08 14.70 -0.40
N GLY A 492 -6.33 13.74 -0.97
CA GLY A 492 -6.54 12.31 -0.77
C GLY A 492 -7.94 11.85 -1.20
N THR A 493 -8.45 12.40 -2.31
CA THR A 493 -9.81 12.15 -2.79
C THR A 493 -9.90 10.97 -3.75
N VAL A 494 -8.79 10.62 -4.40
CA VAL A 494 -8.65 9.44 -5.22
C VAL A 494 -7.97 8.39 -4.36
N VAL A 495 -8.58 7.21 -4.24
CA VAL A 495 -7.91 6.08 -3.57
C VAL A 495 -6.91 5.50 -4.55
N GLU A 496 -5.64 5.41 -4.17
CA GLU A 496 -4.56 5.03 -5.05
C GLU A 496 -3.88 3.71 -4.64
N GLN A 497 -3.06 3.13 -5.51
CA GLN A 497 -2.24 1.97 -5.16
C GLN A 497 -1.13 2.34 -4.17
N ASP A 498 -0.56 3.54 -4.30
CA ASP A 498 0.52 4.04 -3.46
C ASP A 498 0.40 5.55 -3.21
N GLU A 499 -0.21 5.91 -2.08
CA GLU A 499 -0.38 7.30 -1.62
C GLU A 499 0.95 8.03 -1.31
N THR A 500 2.09 7.32 -1.30
CA THR A 500 3.38 7.88 -0.87
C THR A 500 4.19 8.49 -2.01
N ASN A 501 3.80 8.25 -3.27
CA ASN A 501 4.57 8.66 -4.45
C ASN A 501 3.99 9.89 -5.19
N ASN A 502 2.95 10.51 -4.64
CA ASN A 502 2.23 11.64 -5.26
C ASN A 502 3.02 12.96 -5.26
N THR A 503 4.17 13.02 -4.58
CA THR A 503 4.93 14.25 -4.38
C THR A 503 6.23 14.25 -5.18
N PHE A 504 6.48 15.34 -5.92
CA PHE A 504 7.74 15.59 -6.61
C PHE A 504 8.32 16.94 -6.22
N THR A 505 9.59 16.94 -5.80
CA THR A 505 10.37 18.17 -5.56
C THR A 505 11.37 18.34 -6.69
N GLY A 506 11.35 19.52 -7.32
CA GLY A 506 12.28 19.88 -8.38
C GLY A 506 13.74 19.76 -7.93
N THR A 507 14.60 19.28 -8.83
CA THR A 507 16.03 19.11 -8.56
C THR A 507 16.80 20.42 -8.49
N SER A 508 16.27 21.47 -9.14
CA SER A 508 16.78 22.83 -9.08
C SER A 508 15.75 23.74 -8.41
N PRO A 509 16.18 24.69 -7.57
CA PRO A 509 15.27 25.69 -7.02
C PRO A 509 14.86 26.70 -8.10
N LEU A 510 13.67 27.25 -7.95
CA LEU A 510 13.25 28.47 -8.63
C LEU A 510 14.08 29.64 -8.09
N VAL A 511 14.94 30.21 -8.94
CA VAL A 511 15.75 31.38 -8.60
C VAL A 511 15.09 32.62 -9.18
N VAL A 512 14.61 33.48 -8.29
CA VAL A 512 14.05 34.80 -8.63
C VAL A 512 15.14 35.83 -8.38
N LYS A 513 15.53 36.56 -9.42
CA LYS A 513 16.55 37.60 -9.31
C LYS A 513 15.93 38.91 -8.82
N GLN A 514 16.72 39.71 -8.12
CA GLN A 514 16.34 41.10 -7.87
C GLN A 514 16.22 41.84 -9.21
N VAL A 515 15.24 42.74 -9.33
CA VAL A 515 15.18 43.63 -10.49
C VAL A 515 16.36 44.60 -10.42
N ASP A 516 17.07 44.76 -11.54
CA ASP A 516 18.18 45.69 -11.61
C ASP A 516 17.74 47.14 -11.39
N SER A 517 18.23 47.73 -10.31
CA SER A 517 17.85 49.06 -9.82
C SER A 517 18.92 49.60 -8.86
N SER A 518 19.07 50.92 -8.77
CA SER A 518 19.66 51.52 -7.57
C SER A 518 18.66 51.43 -6.41
N ASP A 519 19.14 51.51 -5.18
CA ASP A 519 18.32 51.50 -3.95
C ASP A 519 19.05 52.38 -2.92
N LEU A 520 18.58 53.62 -2.75
CA LEU A 520 19.26 54.63 -1.95
C LEU A 520 18.70 54.71 -0.53
N VAL A 521 19.49 54.28 0.45
CA VAL A 521 19.13 54.36 1.86
C VAL A 521 20.01 55.35 2.62
N ALA A 522 19.40 56.06 3.56
CA ALA A 522 20.12 56.95 4.46
C ALA A 522 20.84 56.13 5.52
N ALA A 523 22.16 56.32 5.66
CA ALA A 523 22.90 55.82 6.81
C ALA A 523 22.37 56.47 8.11
N PRO A 524 22.65 55.88 9.29
CA PRO A 524 22.31 56.51 10.57
C PRO A 524 22.81 57.96 10.60
N VAL A 525 21.93 58.87 10.99
CA VAL A 525 22.26 60.29 11.05
C VAL A 525 23.28 60.48 12.17
N SER A 526 24.39 61.14 11.86
CA SER A 526 25.33 61.58 12.86
C SER A 526 24.99 63.01 13.28
N TRP A 527 25.15 63.28 14.58
CA TRP A 527 25.02 64.62 15.11
C TRP A 527 26.08 64.93 16.15
N THR A 528 26.46 66.20 16.24
CA THR A 528 27.46 66.69 17.20
C THR A 528 26.93 67.94 17.90
N PRO A 529 27.00 68.02 19.24
CA PRO A 529 27.50 67.01 20.17
C PRO A 529 26.59 65.78 20.26
N GLY A 530 27.15 64.60 20.57
CA GLY A 530 26.39 63.34 20.63
C GLY A 530 25.33 63.29 21.74
N ASN A 531 25.57 63.98 22.86
CA ASN A 531 24.65 64.17 23.98
C ASN A 531 24.35 65.67 24.16
N PRO A 532 23.47 66.25 23.34
CA PRO A 532 23.20 67.68 23.41
C PRO A 532 22.46 68.03 24.71
N ALA A 533 22.95 69.07 25.38
CA ALA A 533 22.23 69.72 26.48
C ALA A 533 21.28 70.79 25.93
N ASN A 534 20.33 71.23 26.75
CA ASN A 534 19.50 72.40 26.46
C ASN A 534 20.35 73.60 25.99
N GLY A 535 19.99 74.20 24.87
CA GLY A 535 20.70 75.32 24.24
C GLY A 535 21.89 74.94 23.35
N SER A 536 22.26 73.66 23.25
CA SER A 536 23.37 73.23 22.40
C SER A 536 23.07 73.46 20.91
N THR A 537 24.05 73.94 20.15
CA THR A 537 24.00 73.90 18.68
C THR A 537 24.35 72.48 18.21
N VAL A 538 23.40 71.81 17.60
CA VAL A 538 23.52 70.43 17.09
C VAL A 538 23.70 70.48 15.58
N THR A 539 24.82 69.96 15.08
CA THR A 539 25.10 69.82 13.63
C THR A 539 24.72 68.41 13.18
N PHE A 540 24.00 68.27 12.07
CA PHE A 540 23.61 66.98 11.51
C PHE A 540 24.37 66.65 10.21
N ALA A 541 24.79 65.40 10.05
CA ALA A 541 25.34 64.88 8.81
C ALA A 541 24.81 63.47 8.53
N VAL A 542 24.67 63.14 7.24
CA VAL A 542 24.17 61.82 6.81
C VAL A 542 24.84 61.36 5.53
N ALA A 543 25.20 60.09 5.48
CA ALA A 543 25.69 59.44 4.28
C ALA A 543 24.55 58.74 3.54
N ILE A 544 24.68 58.58 2.23
CA ILE A 544 23.76 57.77 1.40
C ILE A 544 24.48 56.48 1.05
N LYS A 545 23.83 55.34 1.26
CA LYS A 545 24.28 54.04 0.77
C LYS A 545 23.42 53.63 -0.41
N ASN A 546 24.04 53.22 -1.51
CA ASN A 546 23.35 52.50 -2.57
C ASN A 546 23.44 51.00 -2.26
N GLN A 547 22.34 50.38 -1.85
CA GLN A 547 22.25 48.95 -1.60
C GLN A 547 21.64 48.18 -2.79
N GLY A 548 21.41 48.86 -3.92
CA GLY A 548 20.88 48.29 -5.14
C GLY A 548 21.93 47.49 -5.92
N THR A 549 21.51 46.91 -7.04
CA THR A 549 22.36 46.09 -7.90
C THR A 549 23.03 46.87 -9.03
N VAL A 550 22.56 48.09 -9.32
CA VAL A 550 23.21 49.01 -10.27
C VAL A 550 23.59 50.33 -9.61
N ALA A 551 24.46 51.10 -10.27
CA ALA A 551 24.86 52.42 -9.80
C ALA A 551 23.67 53.41 -9.82
N SER A 552 23.67 54.36 -8.89
CA SER A 552 22.72 55.48 -8.90
C SER A 552 22.82 56.29 -10.19
N ALA A 553 21.82 57.10 -10.51
CA ALA A 553 21.98 58.09 -11.55
C ALA A 553 23.15 59.04 -11.22
N ALA A 554 23.78 59.57 -12.27
CA ALA A 554 24.75 60.65 -12.12
C ALA A 554 24.02 61.95 -11.78
N GLY A 555 24.55 62.72 -10.83
CA GLY A 555 24.03 64.05 -10.51
C GLY A 555 23.68 64.21 -9.03
N ALA A 556 22.73 65.09 -8.74
CA ALA A 556 22.35 65.44 -7.39
C ALA A 556 21.40 64.39 -6.78
N HIS A 557 21.67 64.01 -5.53
CA HIS A 557 20.83 63.16 -4.68
C HIS A 557 20.36 63.99 -3.47
N PRO A 558 19.23 64.72 -3.57
CA PRO A 558 18.71 65.57 -2.51
C PRO A 558 18.37 64.80 -1.23
N ILE A 559 18.64 65.42 -0.09
CA ILE A 559 18.41 64.89 1.25
C ILE A 559 17.63 65.92 2.05
N THR A 560 16.52 65.50 2.65
CA THR A 560 15.73 66.30 3.58
C THR A 560 15.75 65.66 4.96
N LEU A 561 16.16 66.39 5.99
CA LEU A 561 16.12 65.97 7.38
C LEU A 561 15.15 66.87 8.16
N THR A 562 14.22 66.26 8.88
CA THR A 562 13.31 66.97 9.80
C THR A 562 13.52 66.51 11.23
N VAL A 563 13.62 67.46 12.15
CA VAL A 563 13.58 67.22 13.60
C VAL A 563 12.16 67.53 14.06
N ALA A 564 11.44 66.53 14.56
CA ALA A 564 10.11 66.67 15.11
C ALA A 564 10.14 66.43 16.63
N ASN A 565 9.41 67.24 17.40
CA ASN A 565 9.27 67.03 18.84
C ASN A 565 8.33 65.84 19.15
N GLU A 566 8.15 65.54 20.43
CA GLU A 566 7.30 64.42 20.89
C GLU A 566 5.82 64.52 20.46
N SER A 567 5.32 65.73 20.17
CA SER A 567 3.96 65.93 19.61
C SER A 567 3.86 65.67 18.10
N GLY A 568 4.98 65.33 17.44
CA GLY A 568 5.07 65.18 15.99
C GLY A 568 5.25 66.51 15.23
N THR A 569 5.33 67.64 15.94
CA THR A 569 5.54 68.95 15.30
C THR A 569 6.98 69.08 14.83
N VAL A 570 7.18 69.34 13.54
CA VAL A 570 8.51 69.61 12.96
C VAL A 570 9.02 70.95 13.48
N VAL A 571 10.09 70.91 14.28
CA VAL A 571 10.76 72.09 14.86
C VAL A 571 11.92 72.58 13.99
N ARG A 572 12.41 71.73 13.08
CA ARG A 572 13.46 72.10 12.12
C ARG A 572 13.41 71.23 10.88
N THR A 573 13.61 71.85 9.72
CA THR A 573 13.92 71.17 8.45
C THR A 573 15.30 71.62 7.97
N LEU A 574 16.11 70.65 7.54
CA LEU A 574 17.44 70.84 6.98
C LEU A 574 17.51 70.12 5.63
N THR A 575 18.21 70.69 4.67
CA THR A 575 18.33 70.12 3.32
C THR A 575 19.78 70.14 2.87
N GLY A 576 20.17 69.11 2.13
CA GLY A 576 21.48 69.03 1.47
C GLY A 576 21.38 68.12 0.25
N SER A 577 22.51 67.88 -0.41
CA SER A 577 22.57 66.93 -1.53
C SER A 577 23.96 66.33 -1.62
N PHE A 578 24.03 65.02 -1.89
CA PHE A 578 25.23 64.44 -2.47
C PHE A 578 25.24 64.70 -3.98
N SER A 579 26.40 64.77 -4.63
CA SER A 579 26.50 64.94 -6.09
C SER A 579 27.49 63.93 -6.66
N GLY A 580 27.09 63.23 -7.73
CA GLY A 580 27.89 62.20 -8.40
C GLY A 580 27.11 60.90 -8.58
N THR A 581 27.84 59.80 -8.72
CA THR A 581 27.30 58.45 -8.86
C THR A 581 27.74 57.61 -7.67
N ILE A 582 26.82 56.86 -7.07
CA ILE A 582 27.09 55.91 -5.99
C ILE A 582 27.02 54.50 -6.59
N ALA A 583 28.17 53.82 -6.65
CA ALA A 583 28.23 52.45 -7.16
C ALA A 583 27.37 51.49 -6.32
N ALA A 584 26.91 50.39 -6.94
CA ALA A 584 26.18 49.34 -6.25
C ALA A 584 26.96 48.83 -5.02
N GLY A 585 26.30 48.77 -3.86
CA GLY A 585 26.90 48.39 -2.59
C GLY A 585 27.76 49.46 -1.90
N ALA A 586 28.02 50.61 -2.53
CA ALA A 586 28.87 51.66 -1.97
C ALA A 586 28.11 52.64 -1.07
N THR A 587 28.85 53.30 -0.18
CA THR A 587 28.36 54.40 0.68
C THR A 587 29.10 55.68 0.33
N ALA A 588 28.36 56.74 0.01
CA ALA A 588 28.91 58.08 -0.22
C ALA A 588 29.41 58.72 1.08
N SER A 589 30.32 59.70 0.97
CA SER A 589 30.75 60.49 2.12
C SER A 589 29.57 61.25 2.75
N PRO A 590 29.54 61.43 4.10
CA PRO A 590 28.47 62.15 4.76
C PRO A 590 28.32 63.60 4.27
N VAL A 591 27.08 64.03 4.06
CA VAL A 591 26.71 65.42 3.73
C VAL A 591 26.29 66.12 5.01
N THR A 592 26.95 67.23 5.36
CA THR A 592 26.52 68.11 6.46
C THR A 592 25.28 68.89 6.04
N LEU A 593 24.16 68.71 6.75
CA LEU A 593 22.85 69.28 6.39
C LEU A 593 22.55 70.62 7.08
N GLY A 594 23.30 70.96 8.13
CA GLY A 594 23.15 72.21 8.88
C GLY A 594 23.00 71.99 10.38
N THR A 595 22.52 73.02 11.08
CA THR A 595 22.46 73.04 12.55
C THR A 595 21.06 73.32 13.11
N TRP A 596 20.83 72.94 14.37
CA TRP A 596 19.62 73.21 15.15
C TRP A 596 19.99 73.50 16.61
N THR A 597 19.32 74.45 17.25
CA THR A 597 19.50 74.73 18.68
C THR A 597 18.59 73.83 19.50
N ALA A 598 19.17 72.94 20.30
CA ALA A 598 18.45 71.94 21.07
C ALA A 598 17.66 72.55 22.23
N ALA A 599 16.45 72.05 22.47
CA ALA A 599 15.69 72.27 23.70
C ALA A 599 15.44 70.94 24.40
N ASN A 600 15.29 70.91 25.73
CA ASN A 600 15.01 69.67 26.45
C ASN A 600 13.79 68.94 25.88
N GLY A 601 13.90 67.63 25.69
CA GLY A 601 12.80 66.80 25.19
C GLY A 601 13.26 65.62 24.35
N ARG A 602 12.27 64.86 23.86
CA ARG A 602 12.44 63.76 22.90
C ARG A 602 12.10 64.24 21.50
N TYR A 603 12.91 63.84 20.54
CA TYR A 603 12.79 64.24 19.14
C TYR A 603 12.93 63.04 18.22
N THR A 604 12.16 63.04 17.13
CA THR A 604 12.36 62.14 16.00
C THR A 604 13.09 62.89 14.90
N VAL A 605 14.26 62.39 14.53
CA VAL A 605 15.04 62.84 13.39
C VAL A 605 14.67 61.96 12.20
N LYS A 606 13.93 62.50 11.24
CA LYS A 606 13.52 61.80 10.01
C LYS A 606 14.37 62.30 8.84
N THR A 607 14.95 61.38 8.08
CA THR A 607 15.68 61.67 6.84
C THR A 607 14.91 61.10 5.67
N VAL A 608 14.85 61.83 4.57
CA VAL A 608 14.25 61.41 3.29
C VAL A 608 15.26 61.72 2.19
N ILE A 609 15.65 60.70 1.43
CA ILE A 609 16.41 60.85 0.18
C ILE A 609 15.40 60.95 -0.97
N ALA A 610 15.62 61.87 -1.91
CA ALA A 610 14.78 61.95 -3.10
C ALA A 610 15.01 60.75 -4.02
N ASP A 611 13.95 60.32 -4.70
CA ASP A 611 13.97 59.21 -5.66
C ASP A 611 15.12 59.36 -6.68
N ASP A 612 15.92 58.32 -6.83
CA ASP A 612 16.99 58.30 -7.83
C ASP A 612 16.45 57.94 -9.24
N GLY A 613 17.10 58.45 -10.28
CA GLY A 613 16.68 58.22 -11.67
C GLY A 613 16.80 56.76 -12.12
N ASN A 614 17.69 55.99 -11.50
CA ASN A 614 17.86 54.55 -11.73
C ASN A 614 17.12 53.69 -10.69
N GLU A 615 16.33 54.31 -9.80
CA GLU A 615 15.66 53.64 -8.69
C GLU A 615 14.20 53.35 -9.03
N LEU A 616 13.83 52.07 -8.94
CA LEU A 616 12.48 51.61 -9.21
C LEU A 616 11.52 51.96 -8.05
N PRO A 617 10.23 52.26 -8.36
CA PRO A 617 9.24 52.62 -7.35
C PRO A 617 9.12 51.65 -6.17
N VAL A 618 9.32 50.34 -6.41
CA VAL A 618 9.24 49.29 -5.38
C VAL A 618 10.36 49.37 -4.33
N LYS A 619 11.49 50.03 -4.63
CA LYS A 619 12.62 50.16 -3.70
C LYS A 619 12.58 51.44 -2.86
N ARG A 620 11.86 52.47 -3.31
CA ARG A 620 11.85 53.83 -2.71
C ARG A 620 11.31 53.95 -1.29
N ALA A 621 10.63 52.93 -0.77
CA ALA A 621 10.03 52.98 0.56
C ALA A 621 11.08 53.17 1.68
N ASN A 622 12.31 52.65 1.46
CA ASN A 622 13.41 52.71 2.42
C ASN A 622 14.28 53.98 2.27
N ASN A 623 13.97 54.87 1.32
CA ASN A 623 14.60 56.19 1.19
C ASN A 623 14.32 57.09 2.40
N THR A 624 13.36 56.69 3.25
CA THR A 624 13.01 57.34 4.49
C THR A 624 13.53 56.56 5.69
N SER A 625 14.28 57.21 6.57
CA SER A 625 14.73 56.64 7.86
C SER A 625 14.39 57.57 9.03
N THR A 626 14.29 57.01 10.24
CA THR A 626 14.03 57.77 11.46
C THR A 626 14.95 57.34 12.59
N GLN A 627 15.44 58.30 13.38
CA GLN A 627 16.29 58.07 14.54
C GLN A 627 15.80 58.91 15.73
N GLN A 628 15.86 58.36 16.94
CA GLN A 628 15.48 59.08 18.15
C GLN A 628 16.64 59.93 18.66
N LEU A 629 16.34 61.16 19.07
CA LEU A 629 17.26 62.10 19.68
C LEU A 629 16.66 62.59 21.00
N TYR A 630 17.40 62.42 22.09
CA TYR A 630 17.02 62.94 23.41
C TYR A 630 17.94 64.09 23.82
N VAL A 631 17.33 65.15 24.34
CA VAL A 631 18.01 66.32 24.89
C VAL A 631 17.61 66.41 26.37
N GLY A 632 18.52 66.15 27.30
CA GLY A 632 18.23 66.18 28.73
C GLY A 632 19.35 65.64 29.63
N ARG A 633 19.05 65.45 30.93
CA ARG A 633 19.97 64.83 31.91
C ARG A 633 19.55 63.38 32.19
N GLY A 634 20.52 62.55 32.59
CA GLY A 634 20.30 61.13 32.92
C GLY A 634 20.35 60.21 31.69
N ALA A 635 20.21 58.90 31.92
CA ALA A 635 20.10 57.92 30.85
C ALA A 635 18.73 58.01 30.17
N ASN A 636 18.70 57.95 28.85
CA ASN A 636 17.45 57.79 28.09
C ASN A 636 17.11 56.30 28.02
N LEU A 637 16.12 55.88 28.79
CA LEU A 637 15.74 54.47 28.92
C LEU A 637 14.37 54.23 28.27
N PRO A 638 14.13 53.01 27.74
CA PRO A 638 12.90 52.69 27.01
C PRO A 638 11.69 52.45 27.94
N TYR A 639 11.82 52.72 29.24
CA TYR A 639 10.77 52.52 30.23
C TYR A 639 10.40 53.83 30.93
N ASP A 640 9.16 53.91 31.37
CA ASP A 640 8.68 54.94 32.30
C ASP A 640 8.60 54.38 33.71
N THR A 641 8.96 55.20 34.70
CA THR A 641 8.79 54.86 36.12
C THR A 641 7.48 55.47 36.66
N TYR A 642 6.80 54.71 37.51
CA TYR A 642 5.63 55.12 38.28
C TYR A 642 5.93 54.84 39.75
N GLU A 643 5.93 55.87 40.58
CA GLU A 643 6.04 55.69 42.03
C GLU A 643 4.68 55.27 42.59
N ALA A 644 4.66 54.32 43.52
CA ALA A 644 3.42 53.75 44.04
C ALA A 644 2.61 54.76 44.85
N GLU A 645 3.28 55.62 45.59
CA GLU A 645 2.67 56.70 46.36
C GLU A 645 2.03 57.81 45.51
N ASP A 646 2.33 57.85 44.20
CA ASP A 646 1.70 58.75 43.23
C ASP A 646 0.48 58.09 42.53
N GLY A 647 0.26 56.79 42.76
CA GLY A 647 -0.89 56.05 42.25
C GLY A 647 -2.16 56.28 43.06
N VAL A 648 -3.30 55.98 42.46
CA VAL A 648 -4.60 55.96 43.13
C VAL A 648 -4.71 54.69 43.97
N THR A 649 -4.73 54.82 45.28
CA THR A 649 -4.89 53.70 46.21
C THR A 649 -6.35 53.41 46.52
N GLY A 650 -6.68 52.15 46.81
CA GLY A 650 -8.03 51.76 47.21
C GLY A 650 -8.09 50.40 47.90
N GLY A 651 -9.30 49.99 48.31
CA GLY A 651 -9.54 48.70 48.97
C GLY A 651 -8.80 48.49 50.30
N GLY A 652 -8.39 49.58 50.96
CA GLY A 652 -7.67 49.57 52.23
C GLY A 652 -6.15 49.71 52.12
N ALA A 653 -5.59 49.88 50.92
CA ALA A 653 -4.16 50.14 50.73
C ALA A 653 -3.70 51.42 51.47
N GLN A 654 -2.51 51.39 52.07
CA GLN A 654 -1.98 52.50 52.87
C GLN A 654 -0.62 52.96 52.35
N VAL A 655 -0.41 54.28 52.27
CA VAL A 655 0.91 54.86 51.94
C VAL A 655 1.77 54.90 53.20
N ALA A 656 2.96 54.29 53.15
CA ALA A 656 3.96 54.35 54.21
C ALA A 656 5.01 55.44 53.93
N GLY A 657 5.49 56.10 54.98
CA GLY A 657 6.58 57.08 54.91
C GLY A 657 6.13 58.54 54.66
N PRO A 658 7.09 59.46 54.43
CA PRO A 658 8.50 59.17 54.18
C PRO A 658 9.30 58.79 55.44
N SER A 659 10.30 57.91 55.29
CA SER A 659 11.29 57.60 56.35
C SER A 659 12.69 57.44 55.78
N ARG A 660 13.72 57.51 56.64
CA ARG A 660 15.11 57.16 56.32
C ARG A 660 15.61 55.98 57.17
N ASP A 661 14.74 55.36 57.95
CA ASP A 661 15.09 54.25 58.81
C ASP A 661 15.39 53.00 57.97
N ILE A 662 16.62 52.52 58.04
CA ILE A 662 17.08 51.33 57.31
C ILE A 662 16.27 50.11 57.74
N GLY A 663 15.98 49.20 56.80
CA GLY A 663 15.20 48.00 57.09
C GLY A 663 13.69 48.22 57.22
N THR A 664 13.20 49.45 56.97
CA THR A 664 11.77 49.75 56.93
C THR A 664 11.27 49.89 55.51
N ILE A 665 9.99 49.57 55.30
CA ILE A 665 9.30 49.67 54.00
C ILE A 665 9.50 51.05 53.38
N ALA A 666 9.25 52.13 54.14
CA ALA A 666 9.46 53.49 53.63
C ALA A 666 10.95 53.85 53.46
N GLY A 667 11.80 53.45 54.41
CA GLY A 667 13.21 53.85 54.42
C GLY A 667 14.02 53.37 53.22
N GLU A 668 13.66 52.23 52.63
CA GLU A 668 14.38 51.62 51.49
C GLU A 668 13.64 51.71 50.13
N ALA A 669 12.49 52.37 50.12
CA ALA A 669 11.74 52.63 48.89
C ALA A 669 12.35 53.77 48.07
N SER A 670 12.12 53.74 46.75
CA SER A 670 12.26 54.94 45.91
C SER A 670 11.34 56.05 46.46
N GLY A 671 11.74 57.31 46.33
CA GLY A 671 10.99 58.43 46.96
C GLY A 671 10.90 58.41 48.49
N ARG A 672 11.42 57.36 49.15
CA ARG A 672 11.29 57.05 50.57
C ARG A 672 9.86 56.78 51.03
N ARG A 673 8.96 56.43 50.11
CA ARG A 673 7.54 56.13 50.37
C ARG A 673 7.14 54.87 49.60
N ALA A 674 6.12 54.17 50.05
CA ALA A 674 5.61 52.97 49.38
C ALA A 674 4.12 52.77 49.67
N VAL A 675 3.45 51.89 48.93
CA VAL A 675 2.05 51.53 49.17
C VAL A 675 1.94 50.10 49.67
N THR A 676 1.43 49.93 50.88
CA THR A 676 1.21 48.63 51.48
C THR A 676 -0.17 48.06 51.15
N LEU A 677 -0.21 46.79 50.74
CA LEU A 677 -1.42 46.02 50.42
C LEU A 677 -1.62 44.92 51.48
N GLY A 678 -2.22 45.30 52.61
CA GLY A 678 -2.37 44.42 53.77
C GLY A 678 -3.59 43.49 53.75
N GLN A 679 -4.59 43.77 52.90
CA GLN A 679 -5.87 43.06 52.90
C GLN A 679 -6.38 42.77 51.49
N THR A 680 -7.23 41.74 51.36
CA THR A 680 -7.89 41.41 50.09
C THR A 680 -8.71 42.59 49.57
N GLY A 681 -8.56 42.89 48.29
CA GLY A 681 -9.13 44.05 47.61
C GLY A 681 -8.24 45.30 47.63
N ALA A 682 -7.18 45.35 48.43
CA ALA A 682 -6.26 46.48 48.45
C ALA A 682 -5.51 46.61 47.12
N TYR A 683 -5.43 47.83 46.59
CA TYR A 683 -4.77 48.09 45.31
C TYR A 683 -4.08 49.46 45.23
N VAL A 684 -3.19 49.57 44.25
CA VAL A 684 -2.65 50.83 43.71
C VAL A 684 -2.82 50.83 42.18
N GLU A 685 -3.26 51.96 41.62
CA GLU A 685 -3.61 52.11 40.21
C GLU A 685 -2.99 53.37 39.59
N TRP A 686 -2.50 53.26 38.35
CA TRP A 686 -1.93 54.38 37.59
C TRP A 686 -2.54 54.45 36.19
N THR A 687 -2.40 55.63 35.55
CA THR A 687 -2.68 55.80 34.12
C THR A 687 -1.37 55.69 33.33
N THR A 688 -1.30 54.79 32.34
CA THR A 688 -0.10 54.57 31.53
C THR A 688 0.26 55.81 30.70
N LYS A 689 1.53 56.22 30.74
CA LYS A 689 2.12 57.36 30.02
C LYS A 689 2.44 57.02 28.55
N ALA A 690 2.67 55.74 28.25
CA ALA A 690 3.01 55.20 26.94
C ALA A 690 2.41 53.79 26.77
N ASP A 691 2.37 53.32 25.53
CA ASP A 691 2.04 51.92 25.22
C ASP A 691 3.08 51.00 25.87
N THR A 692 2.65 49.92 26.51
CA THR A 692 3.54 48.96 27.14
C THR A 692 3.04 47.53 27.03
N ASN A 693 3.96 46.58 26.89
CA ASN A 693 3.67 45.14 26.98
C ASN A 693 4.48 44.46 28.10
N THR A 694 5.20 45.23 28.90
CA THR A 694 6.00 44.75 30.04
C THR A 694 5.74 45.59 31.28
N LEU A 695 5.94 44.98 32.44
CA LEU A 695 5.92 45.66 33.73
C LEU A 695 7.07 45.13 34.58
N VAL A 696 7.82 46.05 35.20
CA VAL A 696 8.74 45.73 36.30
C VAL A 696 8.14 46.31 37.57
N THR A 697 7.94 45.44 38.56
CA THR A 697 7.42 45.83 39.87
C THR A 697 8.57 45.74 40.85
N ARG A 698 8.94 46.85 41.47
CA ARG A 698 9.82 46.86 42.64
C ARG A 698 8.96 46.69 43.88
N PHE A 699 9.19 45.63 44.66
CA PHE A 699 8.25 45.18 45.70
C PHE A 699 8.98 44.70 46.95
N SER A 700 8.27 44.63 48.07
CA SER A 700 8.68 43.92 49.28
C SER A 700 7.59 42.94 49.72
N ILE A 701 7.97 41.70 50.01
CA ILE A 701 7.13 40.67 50.65
C ILE A 701 7.91 40.04 51.82
N PRO A 702 7.24 39.40 52.80
CA PRO A 702 7.90 38.73 53.92
C PRO A 702 9.02 37.76 53.50
N ASP A 703 10.06 37.67 54.31
CA ASP A 703 11.21 36.80 54.04
C ASP A 703 10.82 35.31 53.91
N GLY A 704 11.56 34.58 53.07
CA GLY A 704 11.33 33.18 52.74
C GLY A 704 10.04 32.89 51.95
N THR A 705 9.36 33.90 51.38
CA THR A 705 8.08 33.71 50.69
C THR A 705 8.18 33.83 49.18
N ASN A 706 7.38 33.01 48.50
CA ASN A 706 7.00 33.21 47.09
C ASN A 706 5.51 33.52 47.05
N SER A 707 5.11 34.43 46.20
CA SER A 707 3.71 34.78 46.03
C SER A 707 3.43 35.31 44.63
N THR A 708 2.18 35.72 44.42
CA THR A 708 1.75 36.39 43.21
C THR A 708 1.00 37.66 43.56
N LEU A 709 1.03 38.64 42.68
CA LEU A 709 0.18 39.83 42.76
C LEU A 709 -0.53 40.05 41.43
N ASN A 710 -1.82 40.38 41.47
CA ASN A 710 -2.63 40.43 40.28
C ASN A 710 -2.55 41.80 39.60
N ILE A 711 -2.37 41.78 38.29
CA ILE A 711 -2.35 42.95 37.41
C ILE A 711 -3.69 43.03 36.69
N TYR A 712 -4.35 44.17 36.87
CA TYR A 712 -5.59 44.52 36.19
C TYR A 712 -5.33 45.66 35.20
N VAL A 713 -6.02 45.62 34.07
CA VAL A 713 -6.03 46.70 33.07
C VAL A 713 -7.47 47.09 32.81
N ASP A 714 -7.78 48.38 32.99
CA ASP A 714 -9.11 48.95 32.81
C ASP A 714 -10.20 48.17 33.57
N GLY A 715 -9.86 47.72 34.78
CA GLY A 715 -10.73 46.97 35.69
C GLY A 715 -10.85 45.47 35.39
N SER A 716 -10.25 44.97 34.32
CA SER A 716 -10.25 43.55 33.96
C SER A 716 -8.94 42.88 34.39
N PHE A 717 -9.02 41.65 34.94
CA PHE A 717 -7.83 40.87 35.26
C PHE A 717 -7.07 40.57 33.97
N LEU A 718 -5.78 40.88 33.94
CA LEU A 718 -4.93 40.60 32.80
C LEU A 718 -3.98 39.44 33.09
N LYS A 719 -3.19 39.55 34.15
CA LYS A 719 -2.14 38.57 34.48
C LYS A 719 -1.71 38.69 35.93
N ALA A 720 -1.13 37.64 36.50
CA ALA A 720 -0.41 37.72 37.77
C ALA A 720 1.09 37.91 37.54
N VAL A 721 1.75 38.70 38.39
CA VAL A 721 3.22 38.76 38.47
C VAL A 721 3.70 37.85 39.60
N ASP A 722 4.69 37.00 39.29
CA ASP A 722 5.33 36.13 40.27
C ASP A 722 6.36 36.92 41.08
N LEU A 723 6.28 36.81 42.41
CA LEU A 723 7.11 37.54 43.36
C LEU A 723 7.87 36.55 44.24
N THR A 724 9.12 36.85 44.57
CA THR A 724 9.94 36.07 45.49
C THR A 724 10.76 36.98 46.38
N SER A 725 10.86 36.66 47.67
CA SER A 725 11.77 37.37 48.58
C SER A 725 13.19 36.82 48.53
N LYS A 726 13.47 35.82 47.68
CA LYS A 726 14.72 35.05 47.67
C LYS A 726 15.99 35.90 47.54
N TYR A 727 15.92 37.03 46.83
CA TYR A 727 17.06 37.92 46.60
C TYR A 727 17.00 39.21 47.43
N ALA A 728 15.88 39.44 48.12
CA ALA A 728 15.75 40.45 49.16
C ALA A 728 16.22 39.89 50.52
N TRP A 729 16.09 40.74 51.55
CA TRP A 729 16.34 40.42 52.95
C TRP A 729 17.79 40.05 53.27
N LEU A 730 18.55 41.07 53.63
CA LEU A 730 19.80 40.94 54.35
C LEU A 730 19.63 41.42 55.79
N TYR A 731 20.55 41.03 56.66
CA TYR A 731 20.48 41.23 58.10
C TYR A 731 21.85 41.60 58.67
N GLY A 732 21.87 42.40 59.74
CA GLY A 732 23.11 42.82 60.41
C GLY A 732 23.66 44.16 59.90
N PRO A 733 24.95 44.49 60.10
CA PRO A 733 25.54 45.78 59.76
C PRO A 733 25.69 46.04 58.24
N GLU A 734 25.66 47.31 57.81
CA GLU A 734 25.75 47.71 56.39
C GLU A 734 27.05 47.28 55.72
N ALA A 735 28.17 47.40 56.44
CA ALA A 735 29.49 47.05 55.92
C ALA A 735 29.69 45.52 55.77
N SER A 736 28.84 44.70 56.40
CA SER A 736 28.99 43.25 56.45
C SER A 736 27.64 42.54 56.69
N PRO A 737 26.71 42.63 55.72
CA PRO A 737 25.39 42.05 55.88
C PRO A 737 25.42 40.53 55.67
N ASN A 738 24.43 39.82 56.24
CA ASN A 738 24.26 38.38 56.14
C ASN A 738 22.83 38.04 55.69
N ASN A 739 22.63 36.91 55.03
CA ASN A 739 21.32 36.45 54.54
C ASN A 739 20.55 35.58 55.55
N SER A 740 20.90 35.64 56.84
CA SER A 740 20.23 34.91 57.92
C SER A 740 19.46 35.86 58.82
N PRO A 741 18.14 35.64 59.04
CA PRO A 741 17.32 36.48 59.92
C PRO A 741 17.85 36.63 61.36
N GLY A 742 18.66 35.66 61.82
CA GLY A 742 19.30 35.72 63.14
C GLY A 742 20.51 36.66 63.24
N SER A 743 20.95 37.27 62.14
CA SER A 743 22.17 38.07 62.08
C SER A 743 22.00 39.56 62.40
N GLY A 744 20.80 40.01 62.78
CA GLY A 744 20.54 41.37 63.25
C GLY A 744 19.31 42.01 62.60
N ALA A 745 19.26 43.35 62.60
CA ALA A 745 18.15 44.10 61.99
C ALA A 745 18.12 43.91 60.45
N PRO A 746 16.93 43.90 59.82
CA PRO A 746 16.77 43.71 58.39
C PRO A 746 17.27 44.92 57.57
N ARG A 747 17.58 44.67 56.29
CA ARG A 747 17.90 45.64 55.24
C ARG A 747 17.78 44.98 53.86
N HIS A 748 17.88 45.76 52.78
CA HIS A 748 17.72 45.26 51.41
C HIS A 748 16.40 44.50 51.23
N ILE A 749 15.30 45.09 51.72
CA ILE A 749 14.00 44.39 51.83
C ILE A 749 13.16 44.46 50.54
N TYR A 750 13.65 45.13 49.50
CA TYR A 750 12.99 45.21 48.19
C TYR A 750 13.73 44.35 47.16
N ASP A 751 12.96 43.75 46.27
CA ASP A 751 13.43 43.10 45.04
C ASP A 751 12.62 43.61 43.83
N GLU A 752 12.96 43.16 42.64
CA GLU A 752 12.23 43.47 41.41
C GLU A 752 11.73 42.20 40.71
N ALA A 753 10.48 42.26 40.22
CA ALA A 753 9.88 41.22 39.40
C ALA A 753 9.44 41.80 38.06
N ASN A 754 9.82 41.15 36.97
CA ASN A 754 9.47 41.54 35.61
C ASN A 754 8.47 40.58 34.98
N VAL A 755 7.51 41.10 34.22
CA VAL A 755 6.50 40.29 33.54
C VAL A 755 6.21 40.82 32.14
N MET A 756 6.13 39.91 31.17
CA MET A 756 5.53 40.18 29.86
C MET A 756 4.02 40.03 29.97
N LEU A 757 3.26 41.07 29.62
CA LEU A 757 1.81 41.12 29.77
C LEU A 757 1.06 40.25 28.74
N GLY A 758 1.75 39.82 27.67
CA GLY A 758 1.17 39.01 26.59
C GLY A 758 0.29 39.79 25.61
N THR A 759 0.06 41.07 25.88
CA THR A 759 -0.63 42.03 25.02
C THR A 759 -0.03 43.43 25.21
N THR A 760 -0.26 44.34 24.27
CA THR A 760 0.08 45.75 24.42
C THR A 760 -1.05 46.47 25.17
N VAL A 761 -0.74 46.99 26.36
CA VAL A 761 -1.55 47.93 27.12
C VAL A 761 -1.34 49.33 26.53
N PRO A 762 -2.39 49.97 25.98
CA PRO A 762 -2.25 51.29 25.38
C PRO A 762 -1.90 52.37 26.41
N LYS A 763 -1.29 53.46 25.93
CA LYS A 763 -1.21 54.73 26.64
C LYS A 763 -2.61 55.19 27.07
N GLY A 764 -2.73 55.64 28.31
CA GLY A 764 -3.99 56.12 28.90
C GLY A 764 -4.84 55.05 29.58
N SER A 765 -4.46 53.77 29.50
CA SER A 765 -5.12 52.69 30.26
C SER A 765 -4.84 52.81 31.76
N ARG A 766 -5.77 52.30 32.57
CA ARG A 766 -5.62 52.16 34.02
C ARG A 766 -5.00 50.83 34.36
N ILE A 767 -3.73 50.82 34.74
CA ILE A 767 -3.02 49.62 35.19
C ILE A 767 -3.00 49.58 36.72
N ARG A 768 -3.39 48.45 37.30
CA ARG A 768 -3.56 48.28 38.74
C ARG A 768 -2.86 47.03 39.25
N LEU A 769 -2.15 47.17 40.37
CA LEU A 769 -1.67 46.05 41.17
C LEU A 769 -2.62 45.83 42.34
N GLN A 770 -3.18 44.63 42.48
CA GLN A 770 -4.22 44.32 43.46
C GLN A 770 -3.96 42.99 44.18
N LYS A 771 -4.17 42.99 45.50
CA LYS A 771 -4.18 41.79 46.34
C LYS A 771 -5.56 41.14 46.32
N ASP A 772 -5.68 40.00 45.68
CA ASP A 772 -6.89 39.18 45.61
C ASP A 772 -6.89 38.03 46.62
N PRO A 773 -8.01 37.28 46.80
CA PRO A 773 -8.08 36.21 47.80
C PRO A 773 -6.98 35.14 47.67
N ALA A 774 -6.50 34.88 46.46
CA ALA A 774 -5.42 33.90 46.20
C ALA A 774 -4.02 34.43 46.57
N ASN A 775 -3.85 35.75 46.72
CA ASN A 775 -2.59 36.39 47.04
C ASN A 775 -2.44 36.43 48.58
N THR A 776 -1.84 35.41 49.20
CA THR A 776 -1.96 35.17 50.65
C THR A 776 -1.05 35.99 51.57
N THR A 777 -0.09 36.75 51.04
CA THR A 777 0.88 37.54 51.84
C THR A 777 0.58 39.05 51.86
N THR A 778 1.38 39.84 52.57
CA THR A 778 1.36 41.31 52.51
C THR A 778 2.38 41.84 51.52
N TYR A 779 2.05 42.92 50.81
CA TYR A 779 2.92 43.52 49.79
C TYR A 779 3.21 44.98 50.13
N ALA A 780 4.34 45.49 49.68
CA ALA A 780 4.66 46.91 49.66
C ALA A 780 5.40 47.33 48.39
#